data_AF-A0A1M4DW01-F1
#
_entry.id   AF-A0A1M4DW01-F1
#
_cell.length_a   1.000
_cell.length_b   1.000
_cell.length_c   1.000
_cell.angle_alpha   90.00
_cell.angle_beta   90.00
_cell.angle_gamma   90.00
#
_symmetry.space_group_name_H-M   'P 1'
#
loop_
_entity.id
_entity.type
_entity.pdbx_description
1 polymer ?
#
loop_
_entity_poly.entity_id
_entity_poly.type
_entity_poly.pdbx_seq_one_letter_code
_entity_poly.pdbx_strand_id
1 'polypeptide(L)'
;MPIDVAAHELIGREHPAALLRAEITRLIDSHGGLVLVTGEAGIGKTTLVTSAAGEARRCGALVVGGACWDAGGAPGYWPWVQVVRALRRSAEPEEWAAAEEAAGGGLAALLGEARAAGERPADAFFDAAGERPSDAFQLYDAVSSALVAISQRRPVLVVIDDLHAADPASLRLLEFAARQTWFERLLLIGTYRDTEVEPVDHPLRDLLSPLVAKATTITLTGLDRAGVAALMARTAGHDPPPELVAEVHLRTGGNPFFVEQTSRLWRSGGSASAVAPGVRDALLRRLSLLPRPVAELLPAAAVLGREFHRQVLAAAIAAPVAHVDRLLELAVVARLVVTRGGGVFAFAHDLVRETLYDSLDDPRDRHAAVVAAVAGSPALAGRLPPSDLARHAYLAGDRIDPDLAVDLLLDAAREARGRIATEEQLAHLRRAYERSAAVSARRRGLIALDLGRQLHHDGAHEEVKRLFEEAARIARDTDDPELPARVALVHHSHYGPGQSLDLLRAAHRRLVGGPTVPDDGLAMALALHLAARARQGGDDDALAFSLWAHHDIIWGPGTAAERVALTGELIAVARRTSDPDLEHFSSALRWVAMIEQGDPRYLDEFHAYAARGRGSERPHHVMSTDIDASIIAGLEGRFAEAESLLESIHPDAKHEHFIFMLKHHQWSMSALRGDTDGQERMLRELRGSTHPCVPLLEALTALQSGDLDAALRRLDAEEPADRVFQPIWLRLMAELAVVTQDPELCARVRALLAPHRGQWMVSLFGWDISGPYDLWLGRVDAVLERWPEAVEELTAAHRAAEAMRARPWSVLARAHLAEALHSRAGAGDAEAARALFAGVVREAEELGMRQVLEYHPAEAAEPGEKWGGSGPGRGEPEALRSRRGAAGLFRRDGAVWSLSFAGRLVHLPDAKGLRDLHTLLSRPGDDVPAVLLLDPEGGEVVVAARRMGGDEVLDDEARAQYRRRLAWLDEEIDRAAGLGDDGRAAQLDEERAALLAELRTAAGLGGRTRRLGDEAERARKTVTARIRDTLRKLDHTHPELAAHLRASVSTGSTCRYLPQEEIGWQL
;
A
#
# COMPACT_ATOMS: atom_id res chain seq x y z
N MET A 1 40.39 -7.25 2.22
CA MET A 1 41.35 -8.01 3.05
C MET A 1 40.58 -8.97 3.92
N PRO A 2 40.98 -10.25 4.05
CA PRO A 2 40.41 -11.12 5.08
C PRO A 2 40.92 -10.61 6.44
N ILE A 3 40.00 -10.39 7.37
CA ILE A 3 40.34 -10.02 8.74
C ILE A 3 40.93 -11.27 9.38
N ASP A 4 42.23 -11.22 9.69
CA ASP A 4 42.89 -12.26 10.48
C ASP A 4 42.40 -12.11 11.94
N VAL A 5 41.35 -12.86 12.28
CA VAL A 5 40.76 -12.87 13.62
C VAL A 5 41.44 -13.96 14.42
N ALA A 6 42.51 -13.60 15.14
CA ALA A 6 42.88 -14.35 16.33
C ALA A 6 41.63 -14.42 17.23
N ALA A 7 41.18 -15.64 17.56
CA ALA A 7 39.99 -15.87 18.35
C ALA A 7 40.10 -15.16 19.70
N HIS A 8 39.49 -13.97 19.82
CA HIS A 8 39.35 -13.30 21.10
C HIS A 8 38.37 -14.11 21.93
N GLU A 9 38.87 -14.79 22.97
CA GLU A 9 38.05 -15.51 23.92
C GLU A 9 36.97 -14.56 24.49
N LEU A 10 35.71 -14.95 24.33
CA LEU A 10 34.56 -14.20 24.78
C LEU A 10 34.42 -14.37 26.30
N ILE A 11 34.73 -13.33 27.06
CA ILE A 11 34.71 -13.37 28.52
C ILE A 11 33.27 -13.19 29.02
N GLY A 12 32.75 -14.16 29.79
CA GLY A 12 31.45 -14.05 30.47
C GLY A 12 30.25 -14.01 29.51
N ARG A 13 30.40 -14.59 28.31
CA ARG A 13 29.37 -14.61 27.25
C ARG A 13 29.05 -16.03 26.78
N GLU A 14 29.29 -17.02 27.62
CA GLU A 14 29.15 -18.44 27.28
C GLU A 14 27.72 -18.80 26.88
N HIS A 15 26.73 -18.30 27.64
CA HIS A 15 25.31 -18.54 27.37
C HIS A 15 24.79 -17.81 26.11
N PRO A 16 24.97 -16.48 25.94
CA PRO A 16 24.63 -15.81 24.68
C PRO A 16 25.30 -16.41 23.44
N ALA A 17 26.58 -16.81 23.56
CA ALA A 17 27.30 -17.46 22.46
C ALA A 17 26.74 -18.87 22.17
N ALA A 18 26.27 -19.61 23.18
CA ALA A 18 25.63 -20.92 22.97
C ALA A 18 24.31 -20.80 22.20
N LEU A 19 23.49 -19.77 22.49
CA LEU A 19 22.25 -19.52 21.76
C LEU A 19 22.51 -19.19 20.27
N LEU A 20 23.48 -18.31 19.98
CA LEU A 20 23.86 -18.03 18.59
C LEU A 20 24.42 -19.26 17.86
N ARG A 21 25.20 -20.09 18.55
CA ARG A 21 25.68 -21.37 17.98
C ARG A 21 24.55 -22.33 17.65
N ALA A 22 23.51 -22.39 18.49
CA ALA A 22 22.34 -23.21 18.21
C ALA A 22 21.62 -22.73 16.93
N GLU A 23 21.43 -21.42 16.76
CA GLU A 23 20.82 -20.85 15.55
C GLU A 23 21.71 -21.03 14.30
N ILE A 24 23.04 -20.92 14.43
CA ILE A 24 23.96 -21.25 13.33
C ILE A 24 23.88 -22.73 12.96
N THR A 25 23.75 -23.63 13.95
CA THR A 25 23.59 -25.07 13.67
C THR A 25 22.30 -25.34 12.89
N ARG A 26 21.19 -24.70 13.30
CA ARG A 26 19.92 -24.76 12.57
C ARG A 26 20.03 -24.24 11.13
N LEU A 27 20.76 -23.14 10.93
CA LEU A 27 21.05 -22.58 9.60
C LEU A 27 21.75 -23.61 8.70
N ILE A 28 22.75 -24.33 9.23
CA ILE A 28 23.44 -25.39 8.49
C ILE A 28 22.50 -26.57 8.19
N ASP A 29 21.62 -26.92 9.14
CA ASP A 29 20.60 -27.96 9.01
C ASP A 29 19.39 -27.50 8.16
N SER A 30 19.54 -26.44 7.36
CA SER A 30 18.56 -25.89 6.43
C SER A 30 17.33 -25.23 7.04
N HIS A 31 17.47 -24.65 8.24
CA HIS A 31 16.42 -23.89 8.90
C HIS A 31 16.92 -22.48 9.22
N GLY A 32 16.34 -21.48 8.56
CA GLY A 32 16.66 -20.08 8.76
C GLY A 32 15.93 -19.47 9.96
N GLY A 33 16.04 -18.16 10.09
CA GLY A 33 15.34 -17.43 11.14
C GLY A 33 15.85 -16.00 11.37
N LEU A 34 15.32 -15.38 12.42
CA LEU A 34 15.67 -14.04 12.87
C LEU A 34 16.17 -14.09 14.31
N VAL A 35 17.33 -13.50 14.58
CA VAL A 35 17.89 -13.32 15.91
C VAL A 35 18.06 -11.84 16.18
N LEU A 36 17.59 -11.36 17.34
CA LEU A 36 17.79 -9.99 17.78
C LEU A 36 18.70 -9.96 19.00
N VAL A 37 19.82 -9.24 18.92
CA VAL A 37 20.76 -9.05 20.02
C VAL A 37 20.57 -7.65 20.61
N THR A 38 20.10 -7.58 21.85
CA THR A 38 19.80 -6.32 22.56
C THR A 38 20.72 -6.08 23.75
N GLY A 39 20.85 -4.82 24.14
CA GLY A 39 21.53 -4.37 25.36
C GLY A 39 22.14 -2.99 25.20
N GLU A 40 22.70 -2.45 26.27
CA GLU A 40 23.22 -1.08 26.34
C GLU A 40 24.40 -0.81 25.36
N ALA A 41 24.70 0.47 25.14
CA ALA A 41 25.88 0.89 24.38
C ALA A 41 27.17 0.34 25.03
N GLY A 42 28.08 -0.18 24.20
CA GLY A 42 29.36 -0.73 24.68
C GLY A 42 29.28 -2.10 25.38
N ILE A 43 28.09 -2.70 25.51
CA ILE A 43 27.89 -3.96 26.24
C ILE A 43 28.54 -5.19 25.55
N GLY A 44 28.94 -5.07 24.28
CA GLY A 44 29.62 -6.13 23.52
C GLY A 44 28.79 -6.87 22.48
N LYS A 45 27.65 -6.30 22.03
CA LYS A 45 26.79 -6.86 20.95
C LYS A 45 27.59 -7.18 19.69
N THR A 46 28.30 -6.20 19.14
CA THR A 46 29.11 -6.36 17.92
C THR A 46 30.20 -7.42 18.10
N THR A 47 30.83 -7.51 19.28
CA THR A 47 31.86 -8.53 19.56
C THR A 47 31.27 -9.95 19.52
N LEU A 48 30.09 -10.15 20.13
CA LEU A 48 29.39 -11.43 20.13
C LEU A 48 28.99 -11.84 18.69
N VAL A 49 28.38 -10.94 17.94
CA VAL A 49 27.95 -11.19 16.55
C VAL A 49 29.15 -11.42 15.63
N THR A 50 30.26 -10.70 15.82
CA THR A 50 31.50 -10.91 15.05
C THR A 50 32.08 -12.31 15.30
N SER A 51 32.06 -12.79 16.54
CA SER A 51 32.49 -14.16 16.86
C SER A 51 31.59 -15.21 16.19
N ALA A 52 30.27 -15.01 16.26
CA ALA A 52 29.28 -15.90 15.63
C ALA A 52 29.43 -15.92 14.10
N ALA A 53 29.62 -14.75 13.46
CA ALA A 53 29.94 -14.63 12.04
C ALA A 53 31.22 -15.40 11.66
N GLY A 54 32.26 -15.33 12.49
CA GLY A 54 33.50 -16.11 12.28
C GLY A 54 33.26 -17.62 12.34
N GLU A 55 32.37 -18.08 13.22
CA GLU A 55 31.98 -19.48 13.33
C GLU A 55 31.15 -19.95 12.12
N ALA A 56 30.14 -19.19 11.72
CA ALA A 56 29.33 -19.47 10.53
C ALA A 56 30.20 -19.61 9.26
N ARG A 57 31.21 -18.74 9.08
CA ARG A 57 32.18 -18.86 7.96
C ARG A 57 32.96 -20.17 8.00
N ARG A 58 33.39 -20.64 9.18
CA ARG A 58 34.08 -21.92 9.31
C ARG A 58 33.18 -23.11 8.96
N CYS A 59 31.87 -22.95 9.16
CA CYS A 59 30.85 -23.93 8.76
C CYS A 59 30.40 -23.78 7.29
N GLY A 60 31.06 -22.95 6.49
CA GLY A 60 30.77 -22.81 5.05
C GLY A 60 29.68 -21.79 4.70
N ALA A 61 29.19 -21.00 5.65
CA ALA A 61 28.18 -19.98 5.38
C ALA A 61 28.79 -18.71 4.73
N LEU A 62 28.06 -18.12 3.79
CA LEU A 62 28.33 -16.78 3.28
C LEU A 62 27.85 -15.75 4.31
N VAL A 63 28.77 -14.94 4.84
CA VAL A 63 28.43 -13.92 5.84
C VAL A 63 28.58 -12.53 5.25
N VAL A 64 27.46 -11.82 5.16
CA VAL A 64 27.35 -10.43 4.71
C VAL A 64 26.69 -9.58 5.79
N GLY A 65 26.82 -8.26 5.68
CA GLY A 65 26.16 -7.40 6.64
C GLY A 65 26.18 -5.93 6.24
N GLY A 66 25.31 -5.19 6.90
CA GLY A 66 25.21 -3.73 6.82
C GLY A 66 25.05 -3.14 8.21
N ALA A 67 25.36 -1.85 8.35
CA ALA A 67 25.09 -1.11 9.56
C ALA A 67 24.07 -0.01 9.27
N CYS A 68 23.08 0.11 10.16
CA CYS A 68 22.19 1.24 10.23
C CYS A 68 22.96 2.50 10.66
N TRP A 69 22.36 3.67 10.46
CA TRP A 69 23.09 4.92 10.57
C TRP A 69 22.24 6.02 11.19
N ASP A 70 22.64 6.42 12.40
CA ASP A 70 21.87 7.33 13.26
C ASP A 70 22.09 8.81 12.95
N ALA A 71 21.97 9.20 11.68
CA ALA A 71 22.12 10.61 11.34
C ALA A 71 21.21 11.03 10.19
N GLY A 72 19.93 10.68 10.20
CA GLY A 72 18.86 11.31 9.39
C GLY A 72 19.14 11.61 7.89
N GLY A 73 20.12 10.94 7.28
CA GLY A 73 20.69 11.24 5.96
C GLY A 73 21.39 10.05 5.28
N ALA A 74 21.43 8.89 5.95
CA ALA A 74 21.69 7.66 5.22
C ALA A 74 20.55 7.43 4.21
N PRO A 75 20.87 7.02 2.97
CA PRO A 75 19.86 6.66 1.99
C PRO A 75 18.87 5.63 2.56
N GLY A 76 17.60 5.73 2.21
CA GLY A 76 16.62 4.67 2.47
C GLY A 76 17.15 3.33 1.98
N TYR A 77 16.89 2.27 2.75
CA TYR A 77 17.45 0.94 2.52
C TYR A 77 18.98 0.82 2.65
N TRP A 78 19.69 1.79 3.23
CA TRP A 78 21.15 1.78 3.35
C TRP A 78 21.79 0.47 3.86
N PRO A 79 21.30 -0.17 4.96
CA PRO A 79 21.85 -1.46 5.37
C PRO A 79 21.71 -2.54 4.29
N TRP A 80 20.62 -2.51 3.51
CA TRP A 80 20.37 -3.46 2.42
C TRP A 80 21.24 -3.19 1.20
N VAL A 81 21.50 -1.91 0.86
CA VAL A 81 22.49 -1.53 -0.16
C VAL A 81 23.87 -2.12 0.19
N GLN A 82 24.28 -2.05 1.45
CA GLN A 82 25.54 -2.63 1.92
C GLN A 82 25.55 -4.15 1.80
N VAL A 83 24.46 -4.81 2.19
CA VAL A 83 24.29 -6.26 2.09
C VAL A 83 24.39 -6.70 0.64
N VAL A 84 23.65 -6.08 -0.29
CA VAL A 84 23.67 -6.44 -1.72
C VAL A 84 25.04 -6.19 -2.35
N ARG A 85 25.71 -5.07 -2.03
CA ARG A 85 27.10 -4.84 -2.47
C ARG A 85 28.07 -5.88 -1.91
N ALA A 86 27.85 -6.33 -0.68
CA ALA A 86 28.67 -7.39 -0.07
C ALA A 86 28.42 -8.75 -0.72
N LEU A 87 27.16 -9.07 -1.05
CA LEU A 87 26.78 -10.27 -1.81
C LEU A 87 27.47 -10.27 -3.18
N ARG A 88 27.31 -9.19 -3.97
CA ARG A 88 27.95 -9.04 -5.30
C ARG A 88 29.46 -9.27 -5.29
N ARG A 89 30.13 -8.90 -4.20
CA ARG A 89 31.60 -9.06 -4.06
C ARG A 89 32.03 -10.43 -3.55
N SER A 90 31.15 -11.17 -2.88
CA SER A 90 31.51 -12.36 -2.09
C SER A 90 30.85 -13.65 -2.59
N ALA A 91 29.82 -13.52 -3.43
CA ALA A 91 29.18 -14.61 -4.15
C ALA A 91 30.04 -15.01 -5.36
N GLU A 92 30.00 -16.30 -5.71
CA GLU A 92 30.59 -16.79 -6.96
C GLU A 92 29.81 -16.23 -8.18
N PRO A 93 30.42 -16.13 -9.38
CA PRO A 93 29.75 -15.56 -10.55
C PRO A 93 28.40 -16.21 -10.88
N GLU A 94 28.30 -17.53 -10.74
CA GLU A 94 27.04 -18.28 -10.95
C GLU A 94 26.01 -18.02 -9.84
N GLU A 95 26.45 -17.83 -8.59
CA GLU A 95 25.58 -17.48 -7.46
C GLU A 95 24.99 -16.08 -7.67
N TRP A 96 25.81 -15.13 -8.11
CA TRP A 96 25.38 -13.77 -8.38
C TRP A 96 24.45 -13.68 -9.60
N ALA A 97 24.74 -14.42 -10.68
CA ALA A 97 23.88 -14.46 -11.86
C ALA A 97 22.48 -15.02 -11.51
N ALA A 98 22.42 -16.10 -10.73
CA ALA A 98 21.14 -16.66 -10.26
C ALA A 98 20.40 -15.68 -9.34
N ALA A 99 21.11 -14.91 -8.51
CA ALA A 99 20.52 -13.89 -7.67
C ALA A 99 19.99 -12.69 -8.47
N GLU A 100 20.70 -12.25 -9.52
CA GLU A 100 20.24 -11.19 -10.43
C GLU A 100 19.01 -11.64 -11.25
N GLU A 101 19.01 -12.88 -11.73
CA GLU A 101 17.88 -13.48 -12.45
C GLU A 101 16.64 -13.58 -11.52
N ALA A 102 16.82 -14.13 -10.31
CA ALA A 102 15.74 -14.24 -9.33
C ALA A 102 15.22 -12.88 -8.84
N ALA A 103 16.04 -11.82 -8.90
CA ALA A 103 15.66 -10.49 -8.46
C ALA A 103 15.03 -9.61 -9.54
N GLY A 104 14.97 -10.06 -10.80
CA GLY A 104 14.24 -9.37 -11.87
C GLY A 104 14.63 -7.90 -12.09
N GLY A 105 15.88 -7.50 -11.79
CA GLY A 105 16.36 -6.12 -11.90
C GLY A 105 16.16 -5.23 -10.66
N GLY A 106 15.40 -5.66 -9.64
CA GLY A 106 15.15 -4.87 -8.43
C GLY A 106 16.39 -4.50 -7.60
N LEU A 107 17.50 -5.25 -7.75
CA LEU A 107 18.78 -4.93 -7.11
C LEU A 107 19.43 -3.66 -7.70
N ALA A 108 19.24 -3.37 -9.00
CA ALA A 108 19.79 -2.16 -9.62
C ALA A 108 19.10 -0.90 -9.10
N ALA A 109 17.78 -0.97 -8.88
CA ALA A 109 16.99 0.08 -8.25
C ALA A 109 17.45 0.36 -6.81
N LEU A 110 17.69 -0.69 -6.00
CA LEU A 110 18.26 -0.55 -4.65
C LEU A 110 19.60 0.18 -4.66
N LEU A 111 20.49 -0.20 -5.58
CA LEU A 111 21.87 0.28 -5.64
C LEU A 111 22.00 1.71 -6.20
N GLY A 112 20.92 2.28 -6.73
CA GLY A 112 20.93 3.57 -7.43
C GLY A 112 21.77 3.55 -8.70
N GLU A 113 22.06 2.36 -9.25
CA GLU A 113 22.87 2.18 -10.47
C GLU A 113 22.09 2.57 -11.75
N ALA A 114 20.77 2.78 -11.62
CA ALA A 114 19.85 3.21 -12.68
C ALA A 114 20.06 4.65 -13.21
N ARG A 115 21.18 5.32 -12.88
CA ARG A 115 21.33 6.77 -13.10
C ARG A 115 22.75 7.21 -13.46
N ALA A 116 23.11 7.10 -14.74
CA ALA A 116 24.23 7.83 -15.32
C ALA A 116 23.85 8.50 -16.66
N ALA A 117 22.85 9.41 -16.65
CA ALA A 117 22.72 10.48 -17.64
C ALA A 117 21.76 11.61 -17.15
N GLY A 118 22.34 12.79 -16.89
CA GLY A 118 21.84 14.15 -17.18
C GLY A 118 20.40 14.60 -16.89
N GLU A 119 20.28 15.45 -15.86
CA GLU A 119 19.45 16.68 -15.72
C GLU A 119 17.89 16.66 -15.72
N ARG A 120 17.36 17.20 -14.59
CA ARG A 120 16.03 17.78 -14.27
C ARG A 120 14.73 17.02 -14.64
N PRO A 121 14.07 16.37 -13.66
CA PRO A 121 12.66 16.02 -13.74
C PRO A 121 11.82 17.26 -13.44
N ALA A 122 11.14 17.77 -14.46
CA ALA A 122 9.83 18.36 -14.31
C ALA A 122 8.92 17.35 -13.60
N ASP A 123 8.23 17.77 -12.54
CA ASP A 123 7.04 17.14 -11.97
C ASP A 123 6.50 15.93 -12.76
N ALA A 124 6.84 14.69 -12.37
CA ALA A 124 6.26 13.49 -12.99
C ALA A 124 4.78 13.33 -12.60
N PHE A 125 3.92 13.88 -13.47
CA PHE A 125 2.47 14.05 -13.44
C PHE A 125 1.61 12.76 -13.43
N PHE A 126 2.03 11.60 -12.90
CA PHE A 126 1.02 10.53 -12.68
C PHE A 126 0.12 10.89 -11.51
N ASP A 127 -1.03 11.42 -11.88
CA ASP A 127 -2.29 11.29 -11.17
C ASP A 127 -3.44 11.28 -12.20
N ALA A 128 -3.48 10.23 -13.01
CA ALA A 128 -4.69 9.80 -13.70
C ALA A 128 -5.17 8.54 -12.98
N ALA A 129 -6.16 8.70 -12.08
CA ALA A 129 -6.88 7.68 -11.32
C ALA A 129 -6.11 6.36 -11.05
N GLY A 130 -5.20 6.38 -10.08
CA GLY A 130 -4.59 5.16 -9.59
C GLY A 130 -3.41 5.41 -8.65
N GLU A 131 -3.61 5.09 -7.38
CA GLU A 131 -2.69 5.12 -6.24
C GLU A 131 -1.30 4.43 -6.40
N ARG A 132 -0.74 4.14 -7.59
CA ARG A 132 0.58 3.49 -7.84
C ARG A 132 0.93 2.20 -7.04
N PRO A 133 1.80 1.33 -7.59
CA PRO A 133 2.42 0.33 -6.76
C PRO A 133 3.22 0.98 -5.63
N SER A 134 3.14 0.43 -4.41
CA SER A 134 4.32 0.48 -3.54
C SER A 134 5.40 -0.35 -4.23
N ASP A 135 6.19 0.30 -5.09
CA ASP A 135 7.41 -0.23 -5.69
C ASP A 135 8.29 -0.96 -4.65
N ALA A 136 8.11 -0.62 -3.36
CA ALA A 136 8.83 -1.18 -2.24
C ALA A 136 8.62 -2.68 -2.06
N PHE A 137 7.45 -3.24 -2.38
CA PHE A 137 7.25 -4.68 -2.27
C PHE A 137 8.08 -5.46 -3.29
N GLN A 138 8.13 -4.99 -4.54
CA GLN A 138 8.97 -5.61 -5.58
C GLN A 138 10.45 -5.52 -5.22
N LEU A 139 10.86 -4.40 -4.63
CA LEU A 139 12.19 -4.26 -4.05
C LEU A 139 12.42 -5.28 -2.92
N TYR A 140 11.42 -5.48 -2.05
CA TYR A 140 11.53 -6.43 -0.94
C TYR A 140 11.64 -7.87 -1.41
N ASP A 141 10.82 -8.22 -2.38
CA ASP A 141 10.84 -9.52 -3.03
C ASP A 141 12.13 -9.72 -3.80
N ALA A 142 12.60 -8.75 -4.58
CA ALA A 142 13.88 -8.83 -5.30
C ALA A 142 15.07 -9.08 -4.35
N VAL A 143 15.14 -8.36 -3.24
CA VAL A 143 16.20 -8.56 -2.23
C VAL A 143 16.06 -9.92 -1.54
N SER A 144 14.83 -10.35 -1.23
CA SER A 144 14.58 -11.63 -0.57
C SER A 144 14.86 -12.80 -1.51
N SER A 145 14.37 -12.77 -2.75
CA SER A 145 14.62 -13.74 -3.82
C SER A 145 16.11 -13.85 -4.15
N ALA A 146 16.86 -12.75 -4.17
CA ALA A 146 18.32 -12.77 -4.31
C ALA A 146 19.00 -13.53 -3.16
N LEU A 147 18.58 -13.27 -1.91
CA LEU A 147 19.11 -13.96 -0.73
C LEU A 147 18.74 -15.45 -0.74
N VAL A 148 17.50 -15.78 -1.10
CA VAL A 148 16.99 -17.15 -1.20
C VAL A 148 17.74 -17.93 -2.27
N ALA A 149 17.91 -17.38 -3.47
CA ALA A 149 18.63 -18.01 -4.57
C ALA A 149 20.07 -18.40 -4.18
N ILE A 150 20.77 -17.52 -3.45
CA ILE A 150 22.11 -17.83 -2.93
C ILE A 150 22.03 -18.88 -1.80
N SER A 151 21.03 -18.79 -0.92
CA SER A 151 20.83 -19.71 0.20
C SER A 151 20.61 -21.17 -0.24
N GLN A 152 20.03 -21.39 -1.42
CA GLN A 152 19.85 -22.72 -1.99
C GLN A 152 21.18 -23.44 -2.29
N ARG A 153 22.26 -22.69 -2.54
CA ARG A 153 23.58 -23.26 -2.83
C ARG A 153 24.44 -23.41 -1.59
N ARG A 154 24.43 -22.42 -0.70
CA ARG A 154 25.12 -22.49 0.61
C ARG A 154 24.44 -21.60 1.65
N PRO A 155 24.56 -21.91 2.95
CA PRO A 155 23.91 -21.12 4.00
C PRO A 155 24.34 -19.65 3.97
N VAL A 156 23.40 -18.73 4.19
CA VAL A 156 23.64 -17.28 4.20
C VAL A 156 23.32 -16.72 5.59
N LEU A 157 24.26 -15.92 6.12
CA LEU A 157 24.07 -15.15 7.35
C LEU A 157 24.17 -13.67 7.03
N VAL A 158 23.10 -12.93 7.31
CA VAL A 158 23.04 -11.46 7.16
C VAL A 158 23.06 -10.82 8.54
N VAL A 159 24.00 -9.89 8.75
CA VAL A 159 24.07 -9.10 9.99
C VAL A 159 23.68 -7.66 9.70
N ILE A 160 22.67 -7.14 10.41
CA ILE A 160 22.29 -5.73 10.41
C ILE A 160 22.57 -5.14 11.79
N ASP A 161 23.59 -4.31 11.88
CA ASP A 161 24.02 -3.68 13.15
C ASP A 161 23.23 -2.37 13.39
N ASP A 162 22.91 -2.09 14.66
CA ASP A 162 22.32 -0.83 15.13
C ASP A 162 20.89 -0.50 14.61
N LEU A 163 19.96 -1.47 14.59
CA LEU A 163 18.56 -1.29 14.10
C LEU A 163 17.76 -0.17 14.77
N HIS A 164 18.16 0.30 15.95
CA HIS A 164 17.57 1.49 16.59
C HIS A 164 17.75 2.76 15.75
N ALA A 165 18.73 2.75 14.84
CA ALA A 165 19.07 3.82 13.91
C ALA A 165 18.65 3.51 12.47
N ALA A 166 17.78 2.51 12.26
CA ALA A 166 17.32 2.13 10.92
C ALA A 166 16.26 3.10 10.40
N ASP A 167 16.26 3.34 9.09
CA ASP A 167 15.10 3.95 8.45
C ASP A 167 13.91 2.97 8.45
N PRO A 168 12.66 3.47 8.53
CA PRO A 168 11.50 2.60 8.65
C PRO A 168 11.29 1.68 7.43
N ALA A 169 11.72 2.11 6.23
CA ALA A 169 11.71 1.29 5.03
C ALA A 169 12.65 0.06 5.14
N SER A 170 13.87 0.25 5.67
CA SER A 170 14.80 -0.86 5.98
C SER A 170 14.23 -1.88 6.97
N LEU A 171 13.49 -1.43 8.00
CA LEU A 171 12.86 -2.33 8.98
C LEU A 171 11.71 -3.13 8.37
N ARG A 172 10.92 -2.51 7.48
CA ARG A 172 9.86 -3.23 6.74
C ARG A 172 10.43 -4.28 5.81
N LEU A 173 11.54 -3.99 5.13
CA LEU A 173 12.26 -4.99 4.34
C LEU A 173 12.81 -6.12 5.23
N LEU A 174 13.35 -5.79 6.41
CA LEU A 174 13.79 -6.81 7.37
C LEU A 174 12.63 -7.68 7.84
N GLU A 175 11.46 -7.10 8.12
CA GLU A 175 10.27 -7.85 8.47
C GLU A 175 9.81 -8.76 7.34
N PHE A 176 9.80 -8.24 6.11
CA PHE A 176 9.44 -8.99 4.92
C PHE A 176 10.39 -10.18 4.69
N ALA A 177 11.70 -9.93 4.66
CA ALA A 177 12.73 -10.96 4.50
C ALA A 177 12.64 -12.01 5.62
N ALA A 178 12.45 -11.57 6.88
CA ALA A 178 12.29 -12.47 8.03
C ALA A 178 11.12 -13.45 7.86
N ARG A 179 10.01 -13.05 7.24
CA ARG A 179 8.85 -13.93 6.98
C ARG A 179 9.19 -15.05 6.00
N GLN A 180 10.08 -14.81 5.04
CA GLN A 180 10.46 -15.80 4.03
C GLN A 180 11.60 -16.74 4.51
N THR A 181 12.32 -16.39 5.58
CA THR A 181 13.51 -17.14 6.03
C THR A 181 13.26 -18.50 6.69
N TRP A 182 12.05 -18.80 7.15
CA TRP A 182 11.82 -19.95 8.05
C TRP A 182 12.18 -21.32 7.44
N PHE A 183 11.99 -21.48 6.13
CA PHE A 183 12.26 -22.74 5.41
C PHE A 183 13.53 -22.69 4.56
N GLU A 184 14.27 -21.59 4.61
CA GLU A 184 15.42 -21.33 3.76
C GLU A 184 16.72 -21.43 4.56
N ARG A 185 17.86 -21.60 3.90
CA ARG A 185 19.18 -21.61 4.57
C ARG A 185 19.67 -20.17 4.85
N LEU A 186 18.83 -19.35 5.47
CA LEU A 186 19.04 -17.92 5.64
C LEU A 186 18.80 -17.47 7.10
N LEU A 187 19.85 -16.97 7.76
CA LEU A 187 19.79 -16.43 9.12
C LEU A 187 19.99 -14.91 9.08
N LEU A 188 19.06 -14.17 9.68
CA LEU A 188 19.14 -12.72 9.84
C LEU A 188 19.47 -12.40 11.31
N ILE A 189 20.50 -11.60 11.54
CA ILE A 189 20.88 -11.11 12.89
C ILE A 189 20.74 -9.59 12.91
N GLY A 190 19.85 -9.09 13.76
CA GLY A 190 19.73 -7.66 14.06
C GLY A 190 20.35 -7.33 15.42
N THR A 191 21.05 -6.21 15.54
CA THR A 191 21.44 -5.68 16.86
C THR A 191 20.75 -4.36 17.14
N TYR A 192 20.32 -4.12 18.38
CA TYR A 192 19.76 -2.82 18.76
C TYR A 192 19.98 -2.49 20.24
N ARG A 193 19.62 -1.26 20.62
CA ARG A 193 19.67 -0.77 22.00
C ARG A 193 18.22 -0.65 22.49
N ASP A 194 17.86 -1.44 23.49
CA ASP A 194 16.53 -1.46 24.10
C ASP A 194 16.16 -0.09 24.70
N THR A 195 17.06 0.51 25.46
CA THR A 195 16.85 1.81 26.14
C THR A 195 16.52 2.97 25.19
N GLU A 196 16.91 2.90 23.92
CA GLU A 196 16.67 3.97 22.93
C GLU A 196 15.32 3.82 22.21
N VAL A 197 14.71 2.63 22.26
CA VAL A 197 13.41 2.33 21.64
C VAL A 197 12.29 2.14 22.69
N GLU A 198 12.65 2.08 23.97
CA GLU A 198 11.73 2.00 25.12
C GLU A 198 10.74 3.18 25.28
N PRO A 199 11.05 4.44 24.90
CA PRO A 199 10.08 5.54 24.99
C PRO A 199 8.78 5.22 24.24
N VAL A 200 7.63 5.47 24.88
CA VAL A 200 6.31 5.09 24.35
C VAL A 200 6.03 5.71 22.97
N ASP A 201 6.58 6.89 22.72
CA ASP A 201 6.38 7.68 21.49
C ASP A 201 7.45 7.42 20.40
N HIS A 202 8.32 6.41 20.55
CA HIS A 202 9.40 6.17 19.59
C HIS A 202 8.88 5.62 18.25
N PRO A 203 9.15 6.26 17.09
CA PRO A 203 8.59 5.87 15.78
C PRO A 203 8.88 4.43 15.33
N LEU A 204 10.03 3.88 15.75
CA LEU A 204 10.44 2.51 15.38
C LEU A 204 9.86 1.42 16.28
N ARG A 205 9.19 1.76 17.39
CA ARG A 205 8.66 0.79 18.34
C ARG A 205 7.60 -0.11 17.71
N ASP A 206 6.70 0.49 16.93
CA ASP A 206 5.63 -0.23 16.22
C ASP A 206 6.20 -1.13 15.10
N LEU A 207 7.34 -0.77 14.52
CA LEU A 207 8.01 -1.54 13.45
C LEU A 207 8.90 -2.66 14.00
N LEU A 208 9.48 -2.48 15.19
CA LEU A 208 10.28 -3.50 15.86
C LEU A 208 9.42 -4.54 16.58
N SER A 209 8.21 -4.19 17.03
CA SER A 209 7.34 -5.12 17.77
C SER A 209 7.01 -6.42 16.99
N PRO A 210 6.65 -6.38 15.69
CA PRO A 210 6.46 -7.59 14.89
C PRO A 210 7.72 -8.44 14.72
N LEU A 211 8.90 -7.79 14.65
CA LEU A 211 10.19 -8.46 14.53
C LEU A 211 10.54 -9.19 15.83
N VAL A 212 10.39 -8.54 16.99
CA VAL A 212 10.64 -9.13 18.31
C VAL A 212 9.74 -10.35 18.55
N ALA A 213 8.47 -10.29 18.14
CA ALA A 213 7.54 -11.40 18.29
C ALA A 213 7.95 -12.67 17.50
N LYS A 214 8.73 -12.51 16.43
CA LYS A 214 9.17 -13.60 15.54
C LYS A 214 10.64 -13.99 15.74
N ALA A 215 11.41 -13.21 16.50
CA ALA A 215 12.85 -13.39 16.66
C ALA A 215 13.22 -14.16 17.93
N THR A 216 14.30 -14.93 17.86
CA THR A 216 15.03 -15.35 19.04
C THR A 216 15.78 -14.13 19.61
N THR A 217 15.33 -13.63 20.76
CA THR A 217 15.93 -12.42 21.37
C THR A 217 17.00 -12.80 22.39
N ILE A 218 18.20 -12.22 22.25
CA ILE A 218 19.35 -12.41 23.14
C ILE A 218 19.69 -11.07 23.80
N THR A 219 19.39 -10.95 25.09
CA THR A 219 19.70 -9.76 25.89
C THR A 219 21.07 -9.87 26.53
N LEU A 220 21.92 -8.87 26.31
CA LEU A 220 23.24 -8.77 26.94
C LEU A 220 23.19 -7.87 28.17
N THR A 221 23.55 -8.45 29.31
CA THR A 221 23.74 -7.74 30.57
C THR A 221 25.23 -7.45 30.83
N GLY A 222 25.53 -6.68 31.88
CA GLY A 222 26.90 -6.44 32.34
C GLY A 222 27.62 -7.74 32.75
N LEU A 223 28.95 -7.74 32.62
CA LEU A 223 29.79 -8.82 33.10
C LEU A 223 29.73 -8.93 34.62
N ASP A 224 29.72 -10.16 35.12
CA ASP A 224 29.88 -10.42 36.55
C ASP A 224 31.30 -10.06 37.02
N ARG A 225 31.53 -10.13 38.34
CA ARG A 225 32.83 -9.79 38.93
C ARG A 225 33.98 -10.65 38.37
N ALA A 226 33.71 -11.91 38.03
CA ALA A 226 34.71 -12.80 37.45
C ALA A 226 35.08 -12.34 36.02
N GLY A 227 34.09 -12.01 35.20
CA GLY A 227 34.27 -11.45 33.86
C GLY A 227 34.96 -10.08 33.87
N VAL A 228 34.63 -9.22 34.84
CA VAL A 228 35.33 -7.95 35.06
C VAL A 228 36.81 -8.20 35.37
N ALA A 229 37.13 -9.10 36.31
CA ALA A 229 38.52 -9.43 36.65
C ALA A 229 39.31 -9.95 35.44
N ALA A 230 38.74 -10.87 34.68
CA ALA A 230 39.36 -11.43 33.48
C ALA A 230 39.59 -10.37 32.39
N LEU A 231 38.61 -9.48 32.16
CA LEU A 231 38.73 -8.40 31.19
C LEU A 231 39.78 -7.36 31.60
N MET A 232 39.84 -7.04 32.90
CA MET A 232 40.85 -6.17 33.48
C MET A 232 42.26 -6.76 33.34
N ALA A 233 42.43 -8.04 33.69
CA ALA A 233 43.71 -8.74 33.57
C ALA A 233 44.21 -8.77 32.12
N ARG A 234 43.30 -9.05 31.17
CA ARG A 234 43.61 -9.03 29.73
C ARG A 234 44.03 -7.65 29.23
N THR A 235 43.42 -6.58 29.76
CA THR A 235 43.67 -5.21 29.30
C THR A 235 44.92 -4.59 29.93
N ALA A 236 45.13 -4.85 31.22
CA ALA A 236 46.26 -4.33 31.98
C ALA A 236 47.54 -5.18 31.82
N GLY A 237 47.39 -6.48 31.52
CA GLY A 237 48.49 -7.44 31.39
C GLY A 237 48.91 -8.11 32.71
N HIS A 238 48.17 -7.87 33.80
CA HIS A 238 48.38 -8.48 35.13
C HIS A 238 47.08 -8.50 35.93
N ASP A 239 46.98 -9.40 36.91
CA ASP A 239 45.75 -9.60 37.67
C ASP A 239 45.40 -8.41 38.58
N PRO A 240 44.14 -7.93 38.57
CA PRO A 240 43.66 -6.90 39.49
C PRO A 240 43.37 -7.45 40.89
N PRO A 241 43.62 -6.67 41.97
CA PRO A 241 43.21 -7.06 43.30
C PRO A 241 41.68 -7.14 43.42
N PRO A 242 41.13 -8.07 44.24
CA PRO A 242 39.67 -8.29 44.34
C PRO A 242 38.87 -7.05 44.74
N GLU A 243 39.44 -6.19 45.59
CA GLU A 243 38.82 -4.93 46.03
C GLU A 243 38.63 -3.95 44.87
N LEU A 244 39.61 -3.88 43.97
CA LEU A 244 39.55 -3.07 42.77
C LEU A 244 38.49 -3.61 41.79
N VAL A 245 38.43 -4.93 41.60
CA VAL A 245 37.39 -5.56 40.77
C VAL A 245 35.99 -5.26 41.29
N ALA A 246 35.78 -5.32 42.62
CA ALA A 246 34.50 -5.00 43.23
C ALA A 246 34.10 -3.54 43.01
N GLU A 247 35.03 -2.60 43.16
CA GLU A 247 34.81 -1.18 42.94
C GLU A 247 34.50 -0.85 41.47
N VAL A 248 35.27 -1.44 40.54
CA VAL A 248 35.05 -1.28 39.10
C VAL A 248 33.71 -1.86 38.70
N HIS A 249 33.35 -3.06 39.17
CA HIS A 249 32.06 -3.67 38.90
C HIS A 249 30.89 -2.81 39.44
N LEU A 250 31.01 -2.26 40.65
CA LEU A 250 29.98 -1.40 41.25
C LEU A 250 29.75 -0.12 40.43
N ARG A 251 30.82 0.53 39.96
CA ARG A 251 30.73 1.80 39.22
C ARG A 251 30.36 1.65 37.75
N THR A 252 30.71 0.53 37.13
CA THR A 252 30.51 0.29 35.70
C THR A 252 29.30 -0.56 35.37
N GLY A 253 28.66 -1.16 36.39
CA GLY A 253 27.62 -2.17 36.20
C GLY A 253 28.11 -3.41 35.43
N GLY A 254 29.42 -3.61 35.32
CA GLY A 254 30.02 -4.68 34.53
C GLY A 254 30.06 -4.44 33.02
N ASN A 255 29.75 -3.23 32.53
CA ASN A 255 29.78 -2.94 31.09
C ASN A 255 31.23 -3.07 30.54
N PRO A 256 31.50 -4.00 29.59
CA PRO A 256 32.86 -4.27 29.09
C PRO A 256 33.62 -3.04 28.61
N PHE A 257 32.94 -2.11 27.94
CA PHE A 257 33.59 -0.90 27.45
C PHE A 257 34.15 -0.04 28.60
N PHE A 258 33.37 0.16 29.67
CA PHE A 258 33.81 0.93 30.83
C PHE A 258 34.89 0.21 31.65
N VAL A 259 34.79 -1.11 31.76
CA VAL A 259 35.81 -1.94 32.39
C VAL A 259 37.13 -1.81 31.65
N GLU A 260 37.15 -1.90 30.31
CA GLU A 260 38.37 -1.71 29.51
C GLU A 260 38.96 -0.30 29.66
N GLN A 261 38.13 0.75 29.63
CA GLN A 261 38.63 2.12 29.80
C GLN A 261 39.28 2.31 31.18
N THR A 262 38.64 1.79 32.23
CA THR A 262 39.15 1.87 33.61
C THR A 262 40.45 1.09 33.76
N SER A 263 40.54 -0.08 33.13
CA SER A 263 41.75 -0.91 33.12
C SER A 263 42.93 -0.23 32.44
N ARG A 264 42.69 0.50 31.34
CA ARG A 264 43.74 1.24 30.62
C ARG A 264 44.29 2.40 31.46
N LEU A 265 43.43 3.09 32.21
CA LEU A 265 43.84 4.16 33.12
C LEU A 265 44.66 3.62 34.30
N TRP A 266 44.23 2.48 34.85
CA TRP A 266 44.97 1.77 35.89
C TRP A 266 46.37 1.34 35.42
N ARG A 267 46.48 0.81 34.18
CA ARG A 267 47.77 0.46 33.56
C ARG A 267 48.73 1.65 33.44
N SER A 268 48.22 2.87 33.28
CA SER A 268 49.04 4.09 33.20
C SER A 268 49.45 4.68 34.56
N GLY A 269 49.20 3.98 35.67
CA GLY A 269 49.58 4.41 37.02
C GLY A 269 48.59 5.37 37.69
N GLY A 270 47.39 5.54 37.12
CA GLY A 270 46.32 6.33 37.74
C GLY A 270 45.61 5.55 38.85
N SER A 271 45.15 6.25 39.90
CA SER A 271 44.30 5.64 40.92
C SER A 271 42.94 5.27 40.34
N ALA A 272 42.49 4.03 40.54
CA ALA A 272 41.16 3.60 40.18
C ALA A 272 40.04 4.35 40.92
N SER A 273 40.37 5.02 42.04
CA SER A 273 39.44 5.89 42.77
C SER A 273 39.12 7.21 42.05
N ALA A 274 39.89 7.59 41.01
CA ALA A 274 39.73 8.86 40.28
C ALA A 274 38.64 8.83 39.17
N VAL A 275 37.82 7.76 39.12
CA VAL A 275 36.72 7.61 38.15
C VAL A 275 35.51 8.45 38.60
N ALA A 276 35.32 9.62 37.97
CA ALA A 276 34.10 10.42 38.06
C ALA A 276 32.94 9.74 37.30
N PRO A 277 31.67 10.10 37.54
CA PRO A 277 30.53 9.42 36.92
C PRO A 277 30.43 9.78 35.44
N GLY A 278 30.58 8.80 34.54
CA GLY A 278 30.18 8.91 33.13
C GLY A 278 31.32 8.79 32.09
N VAL A 279 30.98 8.13 30.99
CA VAL A 279 31.83 7.88 29.80
C VAL A 279 32.38 9.16 29.17
N ARG A 280 31.55 10.21 29.20
CA ARG A 280 31.81 11.51 28.61
C ARG A 280 33.02 12.18 29.24
N ASP A 281 33.20 12.08 30.56
CA ASP A 281 34.31 12.71 31.29
C ASP A 281 35.66 12.00 31.08
N ALA A 282 35.64 10.69 30.84
CA ALA A 282 36.83 9.93 30.45
C ALA A 282 37.22 10.22 29.00
N LEU A 283 36.23 10.38 28.11
CA LEU A 283 36.44 10.71 26.70
C LEU A 283 36.94 12.16 26.53
N LEU A 284 36.34 13.12 27.23
CA LEU A 284 36.78 14.53 27.26
C LEU A 284 38.20 14.67 27.81
N ARG A 285 38.58 13.89 28.84
CA ARG A 285 39.97 13.83 29.33
C ARG A 285 40.94 13.22 28.33
N ARG A 286 40.51 12.26 27.52
CA ARG A 286 41.34 11.69 26.46
C ARG A 286 41.50 12.63 25.28
N LEU A 287 40.46 13.40 24.95
CA LEU A 287 40.51 14.48 23.96
C LEU A 287 41.43 15.63 24.41
N SER A 288 41.46 15.97 25.70
CA SER A 288 42.33 17.04 26.23
C SER A 288 43.83 16.70 26.23
N LEU A 289 44.18 15.42 26.07
CA LEU A 289 45.56 14.95 25.95
C LEU A 289 46.06 14.92 24.48
N LEU A 290 45.21 15.22 23.51
CA LEU A 290 45.59 15.25 22.09
C LEU A 290 46.31 16.55 21.72
N PRO A 291 47.20 16.53 20.71
CA PRO A 291 47.70 17.76 20.10
C PRO A 291 46.54 18.64 19.65
N ARG A 292 46.61 19.94 19.97
CA ARG A 292 45.57 20.93 19.65
C ARG A 292 45.03 20.86 18.20
N PRO A 293 45.88 20.72 17.16
CA PRO A 293 45.38 20.59 15.78
C PRO A 293 44.52 19.35 15.52
N VAL A 294 44.75 18.25 16.23
CA VAL A 294 43.94 17.02 16.12
C VAL A 294 42.60 17.22 16.85
N ALA A 295 42.62 17.82 18.04
CA ALA A 295 41.42 18.13 18.81
C ALA A 295 40.50 19.12 18.07
N GLU A 296 41.04 20.06 17.28
CA GLU A 296 40.27 21.00 16.47
C GLU A 296 39.72 20.37 15.17
N LEU A 297 40.38 19.35 14.62
CA LEU A 297 39.95 18.65 13.40
C LEU A 297 38.76 17.70 13.65
N LEU A 298 38.79 16.96 14.77
CA LEU A 298 37.85 15.88 15.04
C LEU A 298 36.37 16.32 15.13
N PRO A 299 36.01 17.50 15.68
CA PRO A 299 34.63 18.00 15.63
C PRO A 299 34.13 18.24 14.20
N ALA A 300 34.98 18.72 13.29
CA ALA A 300 34.60 18.88 11.88
C ALA A 300 34.40 17.52 11.18
N ALA A 301 35.18 16.50 11.57
CA ALA A 301 34.96 15.14 11.11
C ALA A 301 33.66 14.54 11.67
N ALA A 302 33.29 14.88 12.91
CA ALA A 302 32.06 14.40 13.55
C ALA A 302 30.80 14.88 12.81
N VAL A 303 30.82 16.08 12.23
CA VAL A 303 29.73 16.65 11.42
C VAL A 303 29.46 15.84 10.15
N LEU A 304 30.50 15.28 9.53
CA LEU A 304 30.38 14.42 8.34
C LEU A 304 29.75 13.05 8.66
N GLY A 305 29.71 12.65 9.93
CA GLY A 305 29.10 11.42 10.41
C GLY A 305 30.11 10.39 10.91
N ARG A 306 29.65 9.14 11.09
CA ARG A 306 30.44 8.04 11.65
C ARG A 306 31.61 7.63 10.75
N GLU A 307 31.41 7.71 9.44
CA GLU A 307 32.41 7.50 8.40
C GLU A 307 32.49 8.75 7.54
N PHE A 308 33.71 9.12 7.13
CA PHE A 308 33.94 10.33 6.37
C PHE A 308 35.13 10.17 5.43
N HIS A 309 35.06 10.87 4.30
CA HIS A 309 36.13 10.89 3.32
C HIS A 309 37.09 12.06 3.57
N ARG A 310 38.40 11.79 3.62
CA ARG A 310 39.43 12.80 3.95
C ARG A 310 39.40 14.05 3.08
N GLN A 311 39.05 13.92 1.79
CA GLN A 311 39.00 15.07 0.87
C GLN A 311 37.80 15.98 1.14
N VAL A 312 36.67 15.41 1.59
CA VAL A 312 35.49 16.20 1.97
C VAL A 312 35.79 16.94 3.27
N LEU A 313 36.41 16.27 4.25
CA LEU A 313 36.88 16.90 5.48
C LEU A 313 37.86 18.04 5.21
N ALA A 314 38.88 17.79 4.38
CA ALA A 314 39.88 18.79 4.02
C ALA A 314 39.28 20.01 3.33
N ALA A 315 38.33 19.81 2.41
CA ALA A 315 37.64 20.91 1.76
C ALA A 315 36.74 21.69 2.73
N ALA A 316 36.00 21.00 3.62
CA ALA A 316 35.11 21.64 4.59
C ALA A 316 35.84 22.50 5.64
N ILE A 317 37.11 22.19 5.95
CA ILE A 317 37.94 23.02 6.84
C ILE A 317 38.95 23.91 6.09
N ALA A 318 38.87 23.97 4.76
CA ALA A 318 39.79 24.72 3.89
C ALA A 318 41.28 24.41 4.16
N ALA A 319 41.64 23.13 4.31
CA ALA A 319 43.01 22.68 4.57
C ALA A 319 43.54 21.73 3.48
N PRO A 320 44.87 21.66 3.24
CA PRO A 320 45.44 20.69 2.31
C PRO A 320 45.21 19.24 2.77
N VAL A 321 44.83 18.35 1.85
CA VAL A 321 44.56 16.92 2.15
C VAL A 321 45.74 16.26 2.88
N ALA A 322 46.97 16.54 2.45
CA ALA A 322 48.18 16.00 3.08
C ALA A 322 48.36 16.44 4.54
N HIS A 323 47.83 17.61 4.92
CA HIS A 323 47.84 18.06 6.31
C HIS A 323 46.79 17.31 7.13
N VAL A 324 45.58 17.15 6.59
CA VAL A 324 44.49 16.39 7.23
C VAL A 324 44.89 14.93 7.43
N ASP A 325 45.53 14.29 6.45
CA ASP A 325 46.01 12.91 6.57
C ASP A 325 46.96 12.73 7.76
N ARG A 326 47.94 13.63 7.94
CA ARG A 326 48.86 13.58 9.09
C ARG A 326 48.14 13.70 10.44
N LEU A 327 47.10 14.52 10.52
CA LEU A 327 46.32 14.67 11.74
C LEU A 327 45.42 13.45 12.01
N LEU A 328 44.85 12.85 10.96
CA LEU A 328 44.08 11.62 11.06
C LEU A 328 44.94 10.41 11.46
N GLU A 329 46.19 10.34 11.00
CA GLU A 329 47.15 9.32 11.46
C GLU A 329 47.35 9.38 12.99
N LEU A 330 47.47 10.58 13.56
CA LEU A 330 47.55 10.76 15.01
C LEU A 330 46.26 10.34 15.73
N ALA A 331 45.09 10.63 15.15
CA ALA A 331 43.80 10.18 15.68
C ALA A 331 43.63 8.65 15.62
N VAL A 332 44.20 8.00 14.60
CA VAL A 332 44.25 6.53 14.46
C VAL A 332 45.17 5.92 15.51
N VAL A 333 46.36 6.47 15.72
CA VAL A 333 47.27 6.04 16.81
C VAL A 333 46.61 6.21 18.17
N ALA A 334 45.87 7.31 18.37
CA ALA A 334 45.08 7.56 19.55
C ALA A 334 43.82 6.66 19.66
N ARG A 335 43.54 5.80 18.67
CA ARG A 335 42.37 4.90 18.59
C ARG A 335 41.03 5.61 18.76
N LEU A 336 40.91 6.81 18.20
CA LEU A 336 39.65 7.56 18.12
C LEU A 336 39.00 7.39 16.75
N VAL A 337 39.81 7.16 15.73
CA VAL A 337 39.42 6.93 14.34
C VAL A 337 40.09 5.66 13.83
N VAL A 338 39.51 4.96 12.87
CA VAL A 338 40.05 3.79 12.18
C VAL A 338 40.00 4.00 10.66
N THR A 339 40.93 3.40 9.93
CA THR A 339 40.99 3.49 8.46
C THR A 339 40.15 2.39 7.82
N ARG A 340 39.29 2.75 6.86
CA ARG A 340 38.46 1.81 6.07
C ARG A 340 39.02 1.52 4.67
N GLY A 341 40.03 2.28 4.24
CA GLY A 341 40.62 2.18 2.90
C GLY A 341 40.05 3.23 1.93
N GLY A 342 40.68 3.43 0.78
CA GLY A 342 40.18 4.35 -0.25
C GLY A 342 40.12 5.84 0.16
N GLY A 343 40.78 6.25 1.25
CA GLY A 343 40.67 7.59 1.82
C GLY A 343 39.48 7.80 2.77
N VAL A 344 38.77 6.72 3.12
CA VAL A 344 37.67 6.71 4.08
C VAL A 344 38.18 6.36 5.48
N PHE A 345 37.70 7.12 6.46
CA PHE A 345 37.96 6.95 7.88
C PHE A 345 36.64 6.79 8.63
N ALA A 346 36.67 6.12 9.79
CA ALA A 346 35.50 5.94 10.64
C ALA A 346 35.84 6.21 12.10
N PHE A 347 34.92 6.75 12.89
CA PHE A 347 35.10 6.83 14.35
C PHE A 347 35.15 5.41 14.93
N ALA A 348 36.10 5.18 15.84
CA ALA A 348 36.26 3.88 16.49
C ALA A 348 35.02 3.50 17.32
N HIS A 349 34.31 4.50 17.84
CA HIS A 349 33.04 4.36 18.56
C HIS A 349 32.13 5.55 18.29
N ASP A 350 30.84 5.31 18.19
CA ASP A 350 29.86 6.36 17.87
C ASP A 350 29.72 7.41 18.97
N LEU A 351 29.85 6.98 20.23
CA LEU A 351 29.89 7.88 21.38
C LEU A 351 31.02 8.93 21.31
N VAL A 352 32.14 8.61 20.64
CA VAL A 352 33.23 9.56 20.40
C VAL A 352 32.74 10.66 19.47
N ARG A 353 32.06 10.29 18.37
CA ARG A 353 31.48 11.22 17.39
C ARG A 353 30.43 12.08 18.06
N GLU A 354 29.47 11.49 18.77
CA GLU A 354 28.40 12.20 19.48
C GLU A 354 28.98 13.22 20.46
N THR A 355 29.92 12.81 21.31
CA THR A 355 30.54 13.73 22.28
C THR A 355 31.26 14.90 21.60
N LEU A 356 31.91 14.66 20.45
CA LEU A 356 32.57 15.69 19.66
C LEU A 356 31.57 16.61 18.96
N TYR A 357 30.49 16.05 18.42
CA TYR A 357 29.43 16.80 17.77
C TYR A 357 28.69 17.69 18.78
N ASP A 358 28.33 17.14 19.94
CA ASP A 358 27.70 17.86 21.05
C ASP A 358 28.61 18.89 21.73
N SER A 359 29.92 18.86 21.42
CA SER A 359 30.87 19.87 21.89
C SER A 359 30.94 21.11 20.99
N LEU A 360 30.29 21.10 19.83
CA LEU A 360 30.23 22.24 18.93
C LEU A 360 29.25 23.29 19.46
N ASP A 361 29.70 24.54 19.57
CA ASP A 361 28.85 25.66 19.99
C ASP A 361 27.71 25.95 18.99
N ASP A 362 28.00 25.91 17.67
CA ASP A 362 27.01 26.00 16.59
C ASP A 362 27.41 25.05 15.44
N PRO A 363 26.81 23.85 15.34
CA PRO A 363 27.09 22.90 14.26
C PRO A 363 26.74 23.44 12.87
N ARG A 364 25.85 24.44 12.75
CA ARG A 364 25.30 24.91 11.47
C ARG A 364 26.38 25.47 10.54
N ASP A 365 27.37 26.17 11.08
CA ASP A 365 28.48 26.72 10.29
C ASP A 365 29.33 25.61 9.65
N ARG A 366 29.48 24.48 10.35
CA ARG A 366 30.20 23.32 9.83
C ARG A 366 29.38 22.59 8.77
N HIS A 367 28.07 22.46 8.95
CA HIS A 367 27.19 21.92 7.91
C HIS A 367 27.20 22.79 6.65
N ALA A 368 27.15 24.12 6.80
CA ALA A 368 27.25 25.06 5.67
C ALA A 368 28.59 24.93 4.92
N ALA A 369 29.70 24.78 5.65
CA ALA A 369 31.02 24.58 5.06
C ALA A 369 31.11 23.28 4.23
N VAL A 370 30.43 22.21 4.64
CA VAL A 370 30.34 20.97 3.85
C VAL A 370 29.58 21.19 2.55
N VAL A 371 28.45 21.89 2.59
CA VAL A 371 27.66 22.23 1.39
C VAL A 371 28.50 23.07 0.43
N ALA A 372 29.15 24.11 0.92
CA ALA A 372 30.02 24.98 0.12
C ALA A 372 31.20 24.22 -0.49
N ALA A 373 31.82 23.29 0.26
CA ALA A 373 32.92 22.47 -0.22
C ALA A 373 32.52 21.56 -1.39
N VAL A 374 31.36 20.92 -1.30
CA VAL A 374 30.86 20.04 -2.38
C VAL A 374 30.40 20.85 -3.59
N ALA A 375 29.69 21.96 -3.37
CA ALA A 375 29.27 22.87 -4.44
C ALA A 375 30.48 23.46 -5.21
N GLY A 376 31.58 23.75 -4.51
CA GLY A 376 32.81 24.28 -5.10
C GLY A 376 33.68 23.27 -5.86
N SER A 377 33.36 21.97 -5.83
CA SER A 377 34.19 20.94 -6.47
C SER A 377 33.38 19.72 -6.94
N PRO A 378 33.10 19.59 -8.25
CA PRO A 378 32.40 18.43 -8.83
C PRO A 378 33.06 17.08 -8.52
N ALA A 379 34.39 17.04 -8.33
CA ALA A 379 35.11 15.84 -7.96
C ALA A 379 34.76 15.28 -6.57
N LEU A 380 34.09 16.08 -5.72
CA LEU A 380 33.61 15.67 -4.40
C LEU A 380 32.15 15.18 -4.42
N ALA A 381 31.37 15.51 -5.46
CA ALA A 381 29.96 15.12 -5.56
C ALA A 381 29.77 13.60 -5.56
N GLY A 382 30.71 12.83 -6.12
CA GLY A 382 30.70 11.36 -6.07
C GLY A 382 31.17 10.76 -4.74
N ARG A 383 31.54 11.57 -3.74
CA ARG A 383 32.06 11.11 -2.43
C ARG A 383 31.15 11.42 -1.26
N LEU A 384 30.11 12.21 -1.48
CA LEU A 384 29.05 12.46 -0.53
C LEU A 384 27.71 12.18 -1.25
N PRO A 385 26.90 11.23 -0.79
CA PRO A 385 25.58 10.98 -1.36
C PRO A 385 24.71 12.25 -1.38
N PRO A 386 23.83 12.45 -2.38
CA PRO A 386 22.94 13.61 -2.41
C PRO A 386 22.03 13.71 -1.18
N SER A 387 21.59 12.58 -0.60
CA SER A 387 20.83 12.54 0.65
C SER A 387 21.60 13.19 1.83
N ASP A 388 22.90 12.91 1.92
CA ASP A 388 23.79 13.50 2.93
C ASP A 388 24.00 14.99 2.68
N LEU A 389 24.23 15.38 1.42
CA LEU A 389 24.37 16.79 1.06
C LEU A 389 23.10 17.58 1.38
N ALA A 390 21.92 17.03 1.09
CA ALA A 390 20.62 17.61 1.42
C ALA A 390 20.40 17.72 2.93
N ARG A 391 20.84 16.72 3.72
CA ARG A 391 20.86 16.79 5.18
C ARG A 391 21.77 17.91 5.67
N HIS A 392 23.01 18.00 5.16
CA HIS A 392 23.91 19.10 5.51
C HIS A 392 23.29 20.46 5.16
N ALA A 393 22.59 20.56 4.03
CA ALA A 393 21.87 21.77 3.66
C ALA A 393 20.72 22.11 4.64
N TYR A 394 19.92 21.13 5.04
CA TYR A 394 18.87 21.33 6.03
C TYR A 394 19.42 21.75 7.40
N LEU A 395 20.45 21.04 7.89
CA LEU A 395 21.08 21.29 9.19
C LEU A 395 21.90 22.59 9.20
N ALA A 396 22.40 23.05 8.05
CA ALA A 396 23.04 24.37 7.95
C ALA A 396 22.04 25.52 8.22
N GLY A 397 20.73 25.26 8.06
CA GLY A 397 19.71 26.23 8.39
C GLY A 397 19.85 27.52 7.58
N ASP A 398 19.83 28.65 8.24
CA ASP A 398 19.98 30.01 7.68
C ASP A 398 21.42 30.39 7.28
N ARG A 399 22.40 29.49 7.47
CA ARG A 399 23.80 29.72 7.08
C ARG A 399 24.08 29.51 5.59
N ILE A 400 23.13 28.92 4.85
CA ILE A 400 23.19 28.78 3.40
C ILE A 400 21.99 29.46 2.74
N ASP A 401 22.11 29.71 1.44
CA ASP A 401 21.00 30.20 0.63
C ASP A 401 19.79 29.23 0.75
N PRO A 402 18.61 29.71 1.19
CA PRO A 402 17.43 28.87 1.31
C PRO A 402 16.97 28.28 -0.03
N ASP A 403 17.22 28.93 -1.17
CA ASP A 403 16.93 28.36 -2.49
C ASP A 403 17.77 27.11 -2.75
N LEU A 404 19.09 27.20 -2.51
CA LEU A 404 20.01 26.08 -2.63
C LEU A 404 19.62 24.92 -1.70
N ALA A 405 19.18 25.23 -0.47
CA ALA A 405 18.72 24.21 0.47
C ALA A 405 17.49 23.46 -0.06
N VAL A 406 16.52 24.19 -0.61
CA VAL A 406 15.31 23.61 -1.20
C VAL A 406 15.66 22.77 -2.43
N ASP A 407 16.53 23.25 -3.32
CA ASP A 407 17.00 22.49 -4.48
C ASP A 407 17.60 21.14 -4.07
N LEU A 408 18.57 21.15 -3.15
CA LEU A 408 19.21 19.92 -2.68
C LEU A 408 18.22 18.94 -2.02
N LEU A 409 17.23 19.45 -1.30
CA LEU A 409 16.19 18.61 -0.69
C LEU A 409 15.24 18.02 -1.74
N LEU A 410 14.82 18.78 -2.74
CA LEU A 410 14.00 18.27 -3.84
C LEU A 410 14.78 17.25 -4.68
N ASP A 411 16.06 17.48 -4.91
CA ASP A 411 16.96 16.54 -5.60
C ASP A 411 17.05 15.21 -4.85
N ALA A 412 17.26 15.25 -3.53
CA ALA A 412 17.28 14.06 -2.69
C ALA A 412 15.92 13.35 -2.64
N ALA A 413 14.80 14.09 -2.61
CA ALA A 413 13.47 13.50 -2.70
C ALA A 413 13.26 12.75 -4.03
N ARG A 414 13.72 13.32 -5.14
CA ARG A 414 13.66 12.69 -6.48
C ARG A 414 14.54 11.45 -6.58
N GLU A 415 15.71 11.45 -5.94
CA GLU A 415 16.56 10.26 -5.86
C GLU A 415 15.93 9.17 -4.99
N ALA A 416 15.41 9.53 -3.81
CA ALA A 416 14.73 8.61 -2.91
C ALA A 416 13.53 7.94 -3.61
N ARG A 417 12.74 8.71 -4.38
CA ARG A 417 11.67 8.18 -5.23
C ARG A 417 12.21 7.14 -6.22
N GLY A 418 13.31 7.44 -6.91
CA GLY A 418 13.93 6.53 -7.88
C GLY A 418 14.47 5.23 -7.24
N ARG A 419 14.84 5.27 -5.96
CA ARG A 419 15.19 4.11 -5.12
C ARG A 419 14.01 3.54 -4.34
N ILE A 420 12.78 4.00 -4.63
CA ILE A 420 11.55 3.46 -4.04
C ILE A 420 11.45 3.71 -2.52
N ALA A 421 12.28 4.62 -1.99
CA ALA A 421 12.30 4.98 -0.58
C ALA A 421 11.25 6.08 -0.28
N THR A 422 9.96 5.73 -0.32
CA THR A 422 8.83 6.67 -0.15
C THR A 422 8.92 7.50 1.14
N GLU A 423 9.31 6.87 2.25
CA GLU A 423 9.42 7.58 3.54
C GLU A 423 10.58 8.59 3.55
N GLU A 424 11.71 8.24 2.92
CA GLU A 424 12.84 9.16 2.74
C GLU A 424 12.45 10.32 1.81
N GLN A 425 11.76 10.02 0.70
CA GLN A 425 11.22 11.01 -0.21
C GLN A 425 10.32 12.02 0.53
N LEU A 426 9.34 11.53 1.28
CA LEU A 426 8.42 12.37 2.03
C LEU A 426 9.13 13.18 3.11
N ALA A 427 10.15 12.62 3.78
CA ALA A 427 10.97 13.36 4.73
C ALA A 427 11.70 14.53 4.05
N HIS A 428 12.27 14.32 2.87
CA HIS A 428 12.91 15.39 2.10
C HIS A 428 11.90 16.43 1.60
N LEU A 429 10.72 16.03 1.13
CA LEU A 429 9.66 16.96 0.71
C LEU A 429 9.13 17.80 1.89
N ARG A 430 8.93 17.21 3.07
CA ARG A 430 8.56 17.94 4.29
C ARG A 430 9.62 18.97 4.67
N ARG A 431 10.90 18.58 4.67
CA ARG A 431 12.03 19.49 4.91
C ARG A 431 12.10 20.61 3.86
N ALA A 432 11.87 20.30 2.59
CA ALA A 432 11.83 21.29 1.51
C ALA A 432 10.66 22.28 1.72
N TYR A 433 9.49 21.78 2.09
CA TYR A 433 8.32 22.58 2.42
C TYR A 433 8.59 23.52 3.60
N GLU A 434 9.21 23.03 4.68
CA GLU A 434 9.64 23.86 5.81
C GLU A 434 10.58 24.98 5.37
N ARG A 435 11.66 24.64 4.65
CA ARG A 435 12.69 25.58 4.20
C ARG A 435 12.17 26.60 3.18
N SER A 436 11.19 26.22 2.36
CA SER A 436 10.58 27.09 1.36
C SER A 436 9.87 28.32 1.96
N ALA A 437 9.58 28.33 3.27
CA ALA A 437 9.06 29.50 3.98
C ALA A 437 9.91 30.77 3.77
N ALA A 438 11.24 30.59 3.64
CA ALA A 438 12.20 31.67 3.52
C ALA A 438 12.55 32.04 2.06
N VAL A 439 11.97 31.36 1.07
CA VAL A 439 12.31 31.50 -0.36
C VAL A 439 11.28 32.36 -1.09
N SER A 440 10.13 31.78 -1.40
CA SER A 440 9.03 32.48 -2.08
C SER A 440 7.71 31.77 -1.82
N ALA A 441 6.63 32.56 -1.75
CA ALA A 441 5.27 32.06 -1.61
C ALA A 441 4.92 31.08 -2.75
N ARG A 442 5.25 31.43 -4.00
CA ARG A 442 5.01 30.57 -5.17
C ARG A 442 5.65 29.19 -5.02
N ARG A 443 6.95 29.14 -4.70
CA ARG A 443 7.70 27.89 -4.59
C ARG A 443 7.18 27.03 -3.43
N ARG A 444 6.87 27.64 -2.29
CA ARG A 444 6.21 26.97 -1.16
C ARG A 444 4.86 26.37 -1.55
N GLY A 445 4.04 27.11 -2.30
CA GLY A 445 2.75 26.62 -2.79
C GLY A 445 2.87 25.40 -3.71
N LEU A 446 3.86 25.41 -4.61
CA LEU A 446 4.13 24.26 -5.49
C LEU A 446 4.62 23.03 -4.72
N ILE A 447 5.52 23.21 -3.75
CA ILE A 447 6.01 22.11 -2.91
C ILE A 447 4.88 21.57 -2.02
N ALA A 448 3.99 22.42 -1.50
CA ALA A 448 2.82 21.99 -0.74
C ALA A 448 1.85 21.16 -1.59
N LEU A 449 1.62 21.56 -2.84
CA LEU A 449 0.85 20.77 -3.80
C LEU A 449 1.50 19.41 -4.05
N ASP A 450 2.80 19.37 -4.35
CA ASP A 450 3.48 18.09 -4.63
C ASP A 450 3.48 17.17 -3.41
N LEU A 451 3.85 17.68 -2.23
CA LEU A 451 3.80 16.92 -0.98
C LEU A 451 2.38 16.42 -0.66
N GLY A 452 1.35 17.25 -0.86
CA GLY A 452 -0.04 16.87 -0.68
C GLY A 452 -0.46 15.71 -1.58
N ARG A 453 -0.09 15.75 -2.86
CA ARG A 453 -0.32 14.63 -3.80
C ARG A 453 0.38 13.35 -3.35
N GLN A 454 1.65 13.44 -2.92
CA GLN A 454 2.39 12.25 -2.48
C GLN A 454 1.81 11.64 -1.20
N LEU A 455 1.35 12.46 -0.25
CA LEU A 455 0.76 11.98 1.01
C LEU A 455 -0.65 11.42 0.87
N HIS A 456 -1.39 11.81 -0.18
CA HIS A 456 -2.73 11.30 -0.45
C HIS A 456 -2.73 9.77 -0.57
N HIS A 457 -1.68 9.22 -1.16
CA HIS A 457 -1.52 7.77 -1.37
C HIS A 457 -1.15 7.01 -0.08
N ASP A 458 -0.74 7.69 0.99
CA ASP A 458 -0.36 7.07 2.27
C ASP A 458 -1.49 7.07 3.32
N GLY A 459 -2.71 7.50 2.96
CA GLY A 459 -3.89 7.50 3.85
C GLY A 459 -3.89 8.61 4.91
N ALA A 460 -2.99 9.60 4.81
CA ALA A 460 -2.87 10.73 5.74
C ALA A 460 -3.86 11.86 5.42
N HIS A 461 -5.17 11.54 5.34
CA HIS A 461 -6.20 12.45 4.81
C HIS A 461 -6.23 13.85 5.45
N GLU A 462 -5.93 13.98 6.75
CA GLU A 462 -5.88 15.26 7.46
C GLU A 462 -4.62 16.10 7.17
N GLU A 463 -3.47 15.48 6.90
CA GLU A 463 -2.25 16.21 6.47
C GLU A 463 -2.42 16.71 5.02
N VAL A 464 -2.98 15.86 4.16
CA VAL A 464 -3.24 16.18 2.74
C VAL A 464 -4.18 17.37 2.62
N LYS A 465 -5.31 17.33 3.33
CA LYS A 465 -6.28 18.43 3.34
C LYS A 465 -5.63 19.75 3.76
N ARG A 466 -4.83 19.74 4.84
CA ARG A 466 -4.12 20.94 5.31
C ARG A 466 -3.14 21.49 4.27
N LEU A 467 -2.41 20.62 3.56
CA LEU A 467 -1.45 21.04 2.52
C LEU A 467 -2.14 21.64 1.29
N PHE A 468 -3.27 21.07 0.85
CA PHE A 468 -4.03 21.64 -0.25
C PHE A 468 -4.74 22.95 0.13
N GLU A 469 -5.27 23.06 1.35
CA GLU A 469 -5.81 24.31 1.88
C GLU A 469 -4.73 25.39 1.97
N GLU A 470 -3.52 25.02 2.39
CA GLU A 470 -2.36 25.91 2.41
C GLU A 470 -1.96 26.37 1.01
N ALA A 471 -1.85 25.46 0.05
CA ALA A 471 -1.54 25.79 -1.33
C ALA A 471 -2.58 26.74 -1.92
N ALA A 472 -3.87 26.49 -1.67
CA ALA A 472 -4.96 27.36 -2.08
C ALA A 472 -4.89 28.75 -1.43
N ARG A 473 -4.50 28.84 -0.16
CA ARG A 473 -4.26 30.12 0.54
C ARG A 473 -3.10 30.89 -0.09
N ILE A 474 -1.95 30.25 -0.24
CA ILE A 474 -0.76 30.83 -0.87
C ILE A 474 -1.10 31.34 -2.29
N ALA A 475 -1.86 30.56 -3.06
CA ALA A 475 -2.28 30.94 -4.40
C ALA A 475 -3.18 32.18 -4.43
N ARG A 476 -4.06 32.35 -3.44
CA ARG A 476 -4.87 33.57 -3.30
C ARG A 476 -4.01 34.80 -2.98
N ASP A 477 -3.05 34.63 -2.07
CA ASP A 477 -2.25 35.73 -1.52
C ASP A 477 -1.09 36.15 -2.42
N THR A 478 -0.66 35.28 -3.36
CA THR A 478 0.42 35.56 -4.31
C THR A 478 -0.12 36.27 -5.56
N ASP A 479 0.66 37.19 -6.15
CA ASP A 479 0.34 37.79 -7.45
C ASP A 479 0.77 36.94 -8.66
N ASP A 480 0.45 35.64 -8.60
CA ASP A 480 0.73 34.68 -9.67
C ASP A 480 -0.62 34.16 -10.22
N PRO A 481 -0.97 34.43 -11.48
CA PRO A 481 -2.21 33.94 -12.07
C PRO A 481 -2.20 32.43 -12.37
N GLU A 482 -1.03 31.79 -12.46
CA GLU A 482 -0.88 30.37 -12.85
C GLU A 482 -1.00 29.43 -11.65
N LEU A 483 -0.46 29.81 -10.49
CA LEU A 483 -0.52 28.98 -9.28
C LEU A 483 -1.97 28.64 -8.85
N PRO A 484 -2.94 29.58 -8.80
CA PRO A 484 -4.35 29.24 -8.54
C PRO A 484 -4.93 28.24 -9.53
N ALA A 485 -4.55 28.32 -10.80
CA ALA A 485 -5.01 27.38 -11.82
C ALA A 485 -4.43 25.98 -11.59
N ARG A 486 -3.13 25.87 -11.27
CA ARG A 486 -2.51 24.59 -10.92
C ARG A 486 -3.15 23.97 -9.66
N VAL A 487 -3.39 24.76 -8.61
CA VAL A 487 -4.10 24.30 -7.40
C VAL A 487 -5.50 23.81 -7.75
N ALA A 488 -6.27 24.58 -8.51
CA ALA A 488 -7.65 24.25 -8.86
C ALA A 488 -7.74 22.96 -9.70
N LEU A 489 -6.82 22.77 -10.65
CA LEU A 489 -6.75 21.57 -11.49
C LEU A 489 -6.35 20.33 -10.68
N VAL A 490 -5.37 20.44 -9.78
CA VAL A 490 -5.02 19.34 -8.87
C VAL A 490 -6.19 19.00 -7.95
N HIS A 491 -6.85 20.01 -7.37
CA HIS A 491 -8.02 19.77 -6.52
C HIS A 491 -9.20 19.16 -7.31
N HIS A 492 -9.34 19.51 -8.58
CA HIS A 492 -10.35 18.94 -9.48
C HIS A 492 -10.09 17.46 -9.76
N SER A 493 -8.84 17.07 -10.04
CA SER A 493 -8.49 15.65 -10.25
C SER A 493 -8.70 14.83 -8.98
N HIS A 494 -8.39 15.38 -7.79
CA HIS A 494 -8.42 14.62 -6.53
C HIS A 494 -9.81 14.53 -5.89
N TYR A 495 -10.62 15.59 -5.95
CA TYR A 495 -11.90 15.68 -5.22
C TYR A 495 -13.12 15.80 -6.14
N GLY A 496 -12.90 15.82 -7.46
CA GLY A 496 -13.95 15.94 -8.46
C GLY A 496 -14.52 17.36 -8.63
N PRO A 497 -15.48 17.53 -9.55
CA PRO A 497 -16.02 18.83 -9.94
C PRO A 497 -16.74 19.56 -8.79
N GLY A 498 -17.49 18.84 -7.95
CA GLY A 498 -18.30 19.46 -6.90
C GLY A 498 -17.50 20.20 -5.84
N GLN A 499 -16.33 19.67 -5.45
CA GLN A 499 -15.50 20.25 -4.39
C GLN A 499 -14.47 21.26 -4.91
N SER A 500 -14.19 21.26 -6.22
CA SER A 500 -13.19 22.13 -6.86
C SER A 500 -13.80 23.38 -7.53
N LEU A 501 -15.12 23.45 -7.67
CA LEU A 501 -15.78 24.45 -8.51
C LEU A 501 -15.44 25.92 -8.15
N ASP A 502 -15.43 26.25 -6.86
CA ASP A 502 -15.11 27.62 -6.43
C ASP A 502 -13.65 28.00 -6.70
N LEU A 503 -12.73 27.04 -6.56
CA LEU A 503 -11.32 27.22 -6.94
C LEU A 503 -11.17 27.39 -8.44
N LEU A 504 -11.86 26.59 -9.24
CA LEU A 504 -11.88 26.67 -10.70
C LEU A 504 -12.41 28.03 -11.18
N ARG A 505 -13.55 28.50 -10.63
CA ARG A 505 -14.12 29.82 -10.95
C ARG A 505 -13.16 30.96 -10.58
N ALA A 506 -12.55 30.89 -9.40
CA ALA A 506 -11.60 31.90 -8.94
C ALA A 506 -10.35 31.95 -9.83
N ALA A 507 -9.76 30.79 -10.13
CA ALA A 507 -8.61 30.68 -11.01
C ALA A 507 -8.93 31.15 -12.44
N HIS A 508 -10.08 30.76 -13.00
CA HIS A 508 -10.49 31.16 -14.34
C HIS A 508 -10.63 32.68 -14.47
N ARG A 509 -11.28 33.33 -13.50
CA ARG A 509 -11.39 34.80 -13.47
C ARG A 509 -10.02 35.49 -13.47
N ARG A 510 -9.02 34.90 -12.81
CA ARG A 510 -7.69 35.48 -12.65
C ARG A 510 -6.77 35.21 -13.85
N LEU A 511 -6.73 33.98 -14.36
CA LEU A 511 -5.81 33.56 -15.42
C LEU A 511 -6.32 33.87 -16.82
N VAL A 512 -7.61 33.64 -17.07
CA VAL A 512 -8.19 33.74 -18.42
C VAL A 512 -8.69 35.15 -18.70
N GLY A 513 -9.48 35.73 -17.79
CA GLY A 513 -10.08 37.05 -17.96
C GLY A 513 -10.95 37.16 -19.22
N GLY A 514 -12.23 36.80 -19.15
CA GLY A 514 -13.13 36.75 -20.32
C GLY A 514 -14.57 36.35 -19.98
N PRO A 515 -15.44 36.10 -20.97
CA PRO A 515 -16.81 35.65 -20.72
C PRO A 515 -16.82 34.34 -19.91
N THR A 516 -17.76 34.23 -18.99
CA THR A 516 -17.96 33.03 -18.17
C THR A 516 -18.28 31.83 -19.07
N VAL A 517 -17.34 30.89 -19.16
CA VAL A 517 -17.63 29.52 -19.59
C VAL A 517 -18.54 28.85 -18.55
N PRO A 518 -19.39 27.88 -18.97
CA PRO A 518 -20.17 27.11 -18.02
C PRO A 518 -19.25 26.32 -17.08
N ASP A 519 -19.77 25.94 -15.91
CA ASP A 519 -18.98 25.39 -14.80
C ASP A 519 -18.21 24.11 -15.19
N ASP A 520 -18.78 23.29 -16.07
CA ASP A 520 -18.17 22.08 -16.63
C ASP A 520 -16.96 22.37 -17.56
N GLY A 521 -16.90 23.55 -18.16
CA GLY A 521 -15.81 23.97 -19.06
C GLY A 521 -14.64 24.68 -18.37
N LEU A 522 -14.73 24.97 -17.07
CA LEU A 522 -13.73 25.79 -16.36
C LEU A 522 -12.35 25.11 -16.28
N ALA A 523 -12.32 23.83 -15.91
CA ALA A 523 -11.08 23.06 -15.81
C ALA A 523 -10.36 22.99 -17.17
N MET A 524 -11.13 22.74 -18.23
CA MET A 524 -10.63 22.74 -19.60
C MET A 524 -10.00 24.08 -20.00
N ALA A 525 -10.74 25.17 -19.79
CA ALA A 525 -10.27 26.50 -20.14
C ALA A 525 -8.96 26.86 -19.42
N LEU A 526 -8.82 26.47 -18.15
CA LEU A 526 -7.59 26.64 -17.38
C LEU A 526 -6.43 25.83 -17.92
N ALA A 527 -6.63 24.54 -18.21
CA ALA A 527 -5.59 23.66 -18.74
C ALA A 527 -5.05 24.18 -20.09
N LEU A 528 -5.94 24.58 -21.00
CA LEU A 528 -5.57 25.15 -22.30
C LEU A 528 -4.79 26.46 -22.18
N HIS A 529 -5.21 27.37 -21.29
CA HIS A 529 -4.50 28.63 -21.08
C HIS A 529 -3.12 28.44 -20.45
N LEU A 530 -3.00 27.54 -19.46
CA LEU A 530 -1.70 27.17 -18.90
C LEU A 530 -0.77 26.60 -19.97
N ALA A 531 -1.26 25.68 -20.81
CA ALA A 531 -0.47 25.10 -21.90
C ALA A 531 -0.03 26.16 -22.91
N ALA A 532 -0.91 27.10 -23.28
CA ALA A 532 -0.56 28.19 -24.19
C ALA A 532 0.54 29.11 -23.62
N ARG A 533 0.44 29.47 -22.34
CA ARG A 533 1.46 30.29 -21.66
C ARG A 533 2.78 29.55 -21.51
N ALA A 534 2.74 28.28 -21.12
CA ALA A 534 3.92 27.44 -20.99
C ALA A 534 4.69 27.32 -22.33
N ARG A 535 3.98 27.12 -23.44
CA ARG A 535 4.58 27.14 -24.79
C ARG A 535 5.23 28.48 -25.14
N GLN A 536 4.59 29.60 -24.79
CA GLN A 536 5.14 30.94 -25.05
C GLN A 536 6.36 31.25 -24.16
N GLY A 537 6.36 30.76 -22.92
CA GLY A 537 7.43 30.97 -21.94
C GLY A 537 8.60 29.99 -22.08
N GLY A 538 8.43 28.89 -22.81
CA GLY A 538 9.43 27.81 -22.87
C GLY A 538 9.57 27.05 -21.55
N ASP A 539 8.48 26.96 -20.78
CA ASP A 539 8.43 26.24 -19.50
C ASP A 539 7.91 24.82 -19.74
N ASP A 540 8.83 23.87 -19.94
CA ASP A 540 8.50 22.47 -20.22
C ASP A 540 7.79 21.79 -19.03
N ASP A 541 8.03 22.24 -17.80
CA ASP A 541 7.39 21.68 -16.60
C ASP A 541 5.91 22.09 -16.51
N ALA A 542 5.64 23.38 -16.73
CA ALA A 542 4.27 23.88 -16.82
C ALA A 542 3.54 23.31 -18.04
N LEU A 543 4.26 23.04 -19.14
CA LEU A 543 3.68 22.43 -20.33
C LEU A 543 3.30 20.97 -20.06
N ALA A 544 4.19 20.18 -19.45
CA ALA A 544 3.87 18.80 -19.04
C ALA A 544 2.65 18.75 -18.12
N PHE A 545 2.59 19.63 -17.09
CA PHE A 545 1.45 19.75 -16.18
C PHE A 545 0.14 19.92 -16.95
N SER A 546 0.12 20.90 -17.85
CA SER A 546 -1.10 21.38 -18.48
C SER A 546 -1.59 20.44 -19.58
N LEU A 547 -0.68 19.82 -20.34
CA LEU A 547 -1.02 18.77 -21.29
C LEU A 547 -1.60 17.53 -20.60
N TRP A 548 -1.04 17.14 -19.44
CA TRP A 548 -1.55 16.03 -18.66
C TRP A 548 -2.93 16.31 -18.08
N ALA A 549 -3.09 17.47 -17.42
CA ALA A 549 -4.39 17.90 -16.91
C ALA A 549 -5.45 17.97 -18.04
N HIS A 550 -5.06 18.46 -19.22
CA HIS A 550 -5.94 18.46 -20.39
C HIS A 550 -6.34 17.03 -20.79
N HIS A 551 -5.35 16.13 -20.91
CA HIS A 551 -5.58 14.73 -21.26
C HIS A 551 -6.60 14.06 -20.32
N ASP A 552 -6.46 14.25 -19.01
CA ASP A 552 -7.32 13.61 -18.02
C ASP A 552 -8.75 14.17 -18.04
N ILE A 553 -8.89 15.50 -18.20
CA ILE A 553 -10.20 16.17 -18.29
C ILE A 553 -11.01 15.68 -19.50
N ILE A 554 -10.36 15.41 -20.64
CA ILE A 554 -11.08 15.01 -21.86
C ILE A 554 -11.36 13.52 -21.96
N TRP A 555 -10.84 12.68 -21.05
CA TRP A 555 -10.98 11.24 -21.24
C TRP A 555 -12.46 10.83 -21.32
N GLY A 556 -12.83 10.26 -22.46
CA GLY A 556 -14.15 9.71 -22.71
C GLY A 556 -14.39 9.47 -24.20
N PRO A 557 -15.56 8.94 -24.56
CA PRO A 557 -15.96 8.73 -25.93
C PRO A 557 -15.80 9.99 -26.79
N GLY A 558 -15.21 9.84 -27.98
CA GLY A 558 -15.04 10.90 -28.96
C GLY A 558 -13.79 11.78 -28.82
N THR A 559 -12.93 11.58 -27.80
CA THR A 559 -11.75 12.44 -27.57
C THR A 559 -10.41 11.78 -27.92
N ALA A 560 -10.42 10.52 -28.34
CA ALA A 560 -9.20 9.72 -28.58
C ALA A 560 -8.19 10.39 -29.54
N ALA A 561 -8.66 11.06 -30.60
CA ALA A 561 -7.77 11.75 -31.55
C ALA A 561 -6.99 12.91 -30.93
N GLU A 562 -7.63 13.66 -30.05
CA GLU A 562 -6.99 14.73 -29.31
C GLU A 562 -6.01 14.15 -28.29
N ARG A 563 -6.36 13.06 -27.60
CA ARG A 563 -5.46 12.38 -26.66
C ARG A 563 -4.22 11.80 -27.34
N VAL A 564 -4.32 11.28 -28.56
CA VAL A 564 -3.15 10.91 -29.37
C VAL A 564 -2.27 12.13 -29.68
N ALA A 565 -2.83 13.31 -29.94
CA ALA A 565 -2.02 14.52 -30.14
C ALA A 565 -1.31 14.95 -28.85
N LEU A 566 -2.04 14.99 -27.73
CA LEU A 566 -1.52 15.39 -26.41
C LEU A 566 -0.41 14.47 -25.93
N THR A 567 -0.61 13.16 -25.97
CA THR A 567 0.41 12.17 -25.57
C THR A 567 1.65 12.24 -26.47
N GLY A 568 1.50 12.57 -27.76
CA GLY A 568 2.62 12.81 -28.66
C GLY A 568 3.46 14.02 -28.26
N GLU A 569 2.82 15.12 -27.86
CA GLU A 569 3.51 16.31 -27.35
C GLU A 569 4.16 16.04 -25.98
N LEU A 570 3.49 15.31 -25.09
CA LEU A 570 4.04 14.87 -23.79
C LEU A 570 5.29 14.01 -23.96
N ILE A 571 5.30 13.05 -24.90
CA ILE A 571 6.50 12.26 -25.24
C ILE A 571 7.63 13.16 -25.73
N ALA A 572 7.31 14.19 -26.53
CA ALA A 572 8.31 15.14 -27.01
C ALA A 572 8.87 16.02 -25.89
N VAL A 573 8.04 16.47 -24.94
CA VAL A 573 8.46 17.18 -23.72
C VAL A 573 9.35 16.28 -22.88
N ALA A 574 8.89 15.06 -22.58
CA ALA A 574 9.62 14.06 -21.80
C ALA A 574 11.03 13.79 -22.34
N ARG A 575 11.18 13.69 -23.67
CA ARG A 575 12.49 13.52 -24.31
C ARG A 575 13.40 14.75 -24.18
N ARG A 576 12.85 15.97 -24.24
CA ARG A 576 13.62 17.21 -24.05
C ARG A 576 14.09 17.36 -22.60
N THR A 577 13.23 17.00 -21.66
CA THR A 577 13.51 17.07 -20.22
C THR A 577 14.22 15.83 -19.68
N SER A 578 14.50 14.83 -20.52
CA SER A 578 15.07 13.54 -20.11
C SER A 578 14.28 12.89 -18.95
N ASP A 579 12.94 12.94 -19.04
CA ASP A 579 12.01 12.31 -18.10
C ASP A 579 11.48 10.97 -18.66
N PRO A 580 12.12 9.84 -18.30
CA PRO A 580 11.73 8.53 -18.81
C PRO A 580 10.44 7.99 -18.18
N ASP A 581 10.03 8.49 -17.01
CA ASP A 581 8.73 8.10 -16.44
C ASP A 581 7.62 8.75 -17.26
N LEU A 582 7.69 10.07 -17.47
CA LEU A 582 6.73 10.77 -18.32
C LEU A 582 6.67 10.16 -19.73
N GLU A 583 7.81 9.81 -20.33
CA GLU A 583 7.84 9.17 -21.65
C GLU A 583 7.16 7.79 -21.64
N HIS A 584 7.46 6.94 -20.65
CA HIS A 584 6.96 5.57 -20.56
C HIS A 584 5.43 5.55 -20.54
N PHE A 585 4.82 6.23 -19.58
CA PHE A 585 3.37 6.20 -19.42
C PHE A 585 2.63 7.05 -20.46
N SER A 586 3.21 8.15 -20.96
CA SER A 586 2.61 8.86 -22.11
C SER A 586 2.56 7.97 -23.34
N SER A 587 3.55 7.09 -23.52
CA SER A 587 3.54 6.07 -24.58
C SER A 587 2.47 5.00 -24.32
N ALA A 588 2.28 4.60 -23.07
CA ALA A 588 1.24 3.64 -22.70
C ALA A 588 -0.16 4.18 -23.05
N LEU A 589 -0.48 5.38 -22.58
CA LEU A 589 -1.77 6.04 -22.85
C LEU A 589 -1.98 6.35 -24.33
N ARG A 590 -0.90 6.56 -25.09
CA ARG A 590 -0.95 6.79 -26.53
C ARG A 590 -1.48 5.57 -27.28
N TRP A 591 -0.95 4.37 -27.03
CA TRP A 591 -1.42 3.17 -27.73
C TRP A 591 -2.87 2.84 -27.33
N VAL A 592 -3.28 3.10 -26.08
CA VAL A 592 -4.68 2.95 -25.63
C VAL A 592 -5.60 3.87 -26.43
N ALA A 593 -5.27 5.16 -26.56
CA ALA A 593 -6.04 6.10 -27.36
C ALA A 593 -6.08 5.71 -28.85
N MET A 594 -5.03 5.08 -29.38
CA MET A 594 -5.03 4.54 -30.75
C MET A 594 -5.96 3.33 -30.91
N ILE A 595 -6.10 2.48 -29.88
CA ILE A 595 -7.13 1.43 -29.88
C ILE A 595 -8.53 2.03 -29.93
N GLU A 596 -8.81 3.06 -29.13
CA GLU A 596 -10.10 3.76 -29.16
C GLU A 596 -10.45 4.33 -30.54
N GLN A 597 -9.44 4.78 -31.30
CA GLN A 597 -9.63 5.23 -32.69
C GLN A 597 -9.85 4.10 -33.70
N GLY A 598 -9.57 2.85 -33.33
CA GLY A 598 -9.48 1.74 -34.27
C GLY A 598 -8.27 1.84 -35.21
N ASP A 599 -7.17 2.47 -34.76
CA ASP A 599 -5.95 2.64 -35.56
C ASP A 599 -5.02 1.42 -35.41
N PRO A 600 -4.83 0.59 -36.45
CA PRO A 600 -4.02 -0.63 -36.38
C PRO A 600 -2.54 -0.38 -36.08
N ARG A 601 -2.05 0.86 -36.21
CA ARG A 601 -0.67 1.25 -35.85
C ARG A 601 -0.42 1.22 -34.35
N TYR A 602 -1.46 1.05 -33.52
CA TYR A 602 -1.31 0.92 -32.07
C TYR A 602 -0.32 -0.19 -31.70
N LEU A 603 -0.26 -1.26 -32.49
CA LEU A 603 0.60 -2.41 -32.20
C LEU A 603 2.08 -2.08 -32.38
N ASP A 604 2.43 -1.25 -33.37
CA ASP A 604 3.80 -0.78 -33.55
C ASP A 604 4.23 0.14 -32.40
N GLU A 605 3.32 1.04 -31.96
CA GLU A 605 3.53 1.91 -30.80
C GLU A 605 3.69 1.09 -29.51
N PHE A 606 2.83 0.09 -29.31
CA PHE A 606 2.89 -0.83 -28.17
C PHE A 606 4.20 -1.63 -28.16
N HIS A 607 4.64 -2.19 -29.29
CA HIS A 607 5.90 -2.92 -29.35
C HIS A 607 7.10 -2.01 -29.05
N ALA A 608 7.11 -0.77 -29.55
CA ALA A 608 8.16 0.20 -29.24
C ALA A 608 8.15 0.62 -27.76
N TYR A 609 6.97 0.74 -27.15
CA TYR A 609 6.79 0.93 -25.71
C TYR A 609 7.31 -0.27 -24.92
N ALA A 610 6.85 -1.47 -25.23
CA ALA A 610 7.17 -2.69 -24.50
C ALA A 610 8.67 -3.03 -24.59
N ALA A 611 9.31 -2.82 -25.74
CA ALA A 611 10.75 -3.02 -25.89
C ALA A 611 11.56 -2.09 -24.97
N ARG A 612 11.13 -0.83 -24.82
CA ARG A 612 11.76 0.12 -23.89
C ARG A 612 11.49 -0.23 -22.43
N GLY A 613 10.25 -0.62 -22.12
CA GLY A 613 9.84 -1.00 -20.76
C GLY A 613 10.58 -2.24 -20.24
N ARG A 614 10.67 -3.30 -21.06
CA ARG A 614 11.41 -4.54 -20.71
C ARG A 614 12.92 -4.34 -20.64
N GLY A 615 13.46 -3.39 -21.40
CA GLY A 615 14.87 -3.00 -21.33
C GLY A 615 15.19 -1.98 -20.24
N SER A 616 14.19 -1.55 -19.47
CA SER A 616 14.35 -0.55 -18.41
C SER A 616 14.93 -1.17 -17.15
N GLU A 617 15.85 -0.46 -16.49
CA GLU A 617 16.36 -0.83 -15.16
C GLU A 617 15.37 -0.48 -14.03
N ARG A 618 14.18 0.06 -14.36
CA ARG A 618 13.13 0.47 -13.43
C ARG A 618 12.06 -0.63 -13.28
N PRO A 619 11.89 -1.24 -12.09
CA PRO A 619 10.91 -2.31 -11.88
C PRO A 619 9.47 -1.95 -12.25
N HIS A 620 9.03 -0.71 -11.98
CA HIS A 620 7.67 -0.27 -12.31
C HIS A 620 7.41 -0.18 -13.82
N HIS A 621 8.44 0.10 -14.64
CA HIS A 621 8.31 0.08 -16.09
C HIS A 621 8.11 -1.33 -16.62
N VAL A 622 8.82 -2.31 -16.03
CA VAL A 622 8.68 -3.72 -16.39
C VAL A 622 7.28 -4.21 -16.03
N MET A 623 6.85 -3.97 -14.79
CA MET A 623 5.53 -4.37 -14.32
C MET A 623 4.40 -3.74 -15.14
N SER A 624 4.44 -2.42 -15.40
CA SER A 624 3.44 -1.75 -16.26
C SER A 624 3.42 -2.32 -17.67
N THR A 625 4.58 -2.69 -18.20
CA THR A 625 4.68 -3.32 -19.53
C THR A 625 4.07 -4.72 -19.55
N ASP A 626 4.24 -5.51 -18.50
CA ASP A 626 3.66 -6.86 -18.42
C ASP A 626 2.13 -6.82 -18.28
N ILE A 627 1.62 -5.84 -17.53
CA ILE A 627 0.18 -5.51 -17.47
C ILE A 627 -0.33 -5.17 -18.87
N ASP A 628 0.30 -4.21 -19.55
CA ASP A 628 -0.16 -3.78 -20.87
C ASP A 628 -0.04 -4.91 -21.90
N ALA A 629 0.98 -5.77 -21.77
CA ALA A 629 1.11 -6.97 -22.57
C ALA A 629 -0.02 -7.97 -22.32
N SER A 630 -0.51 -8.10 -21.08
CA SER A 630 -1.69 -8.94 -20.80
C SER A 630 -2.93 -8.39 -21.48
N ILE A 631 -3.10 -7.06 -21.51
CA ILE A 631 -4.21 -6.39 -22.19
C ILE A 631 -4.18 -6.69 -23.69
N ILE A 632 -3.03 -6.52 -24.34
CA ILE A 632 -2.87 -6.81 -25.77
C ILE A 632 -3.06 -8.30 -26.06
N ALA A 633 -2.49 -9.19 -25.23
CA ALA A 633 -2.70 -10.63 -25.36
C ALA A 633 -4.19 -11.01 -25.23
N GLY A 634 -4.91 -10.43 -24.27
CA GLY A 634 -6.35 -10.59 -24.10
C GLY A 634 -7.16 -10.10 -25.30
N LEU A 635 -6.81 -8.93 -25.85
CA LEU A 635 -7.41 -8.39 -27.07
C LEU A 635 -7.24 -9.33 -28.27
N GLU A 636 -6.03 -9.88 -28.44
CA GLU A 636 -5.71 -10.82 -29.51
C GLU A 636 -6.28 -12.25 -29.28
N GLY A 637 -6.90 -12.51 -28.12
CA GLY A 637 -7.44 -13.82 -27.75
C GLY A 637 -6.38 -14.83 -27.27
N ARG A 638 -5.17 -14.38 -26.96
CA ARG A 638 -4.08 -15.17 -26.34
C ARG A 638 -4.27 -15.24 -24.83
N PHE A 639 -5.43 -15.74 -24.39
CA PHE A 639 -5.86 -15.67 -22.99
C PHE A 639 -4.92 -16.33 -21.98
N ALA A 640 -4.35 -17.49 -22.32
CA ALA A 640 -3.42 -18.20 -21.43
C ALA A 640 -2.12 -17.39 -21.19
N GLU A 641 -1.65 -16.68 -22.21
CA GLU A 641 -0.49 -15.78 -22.08
C GLU A 641 -0.85 -14.56 -21.25
N ALA A 642 -2.03 -13.96 -21.48
CA ALA A 642 -2.52 -12.85 -20.67
C ALA A 642 -2.60 -13.24 -19.18
N GLU A 643 -3.16 -14.42 -18.86
CA GLU A 643 -3.25 -14.91 -17.48
C GLU A 643 -1.86 -15.18 -16.87
N SER A 644 -0.95 -15.80 -17.62
CA SER A 644 0.43 -16.04 -17.15
C SER A 644 1.19 -14.75 -16.84
N LEU A 645 0.99 -13.68 -17.63
CA LEU A 645 1.59 -12.37 -17.37
C LEU A 645 1.05 -11.73 -16.09
N LEU A 646 -0.23 -11.97 -15.77
CA LEU A 646 -0.86 -11.47 -14.55
C LEU A 646 -0.47 -12.28 -13.31
N GLU A 647 -0.21 -13.59 -13.43
CA GLU A 647 0.21 -14.44 -12.31
C GLU A 647 1.56 -14.04 -11.71
N SER A 648 2.46 -13.50 -12.53
CA SER A 648 3.73 -12.93 -12.07
C SER A 648 3.58 -11.60 -11.32
N ILE A 649 2.38 -11.02 -11.28
CA ILE A 649 2.11 -9.75 -10.60
C ILE A 649 1.57 -10.05 -9.20
N HIS A 650 2.34 -9.69 -8.18
CA HIS A 650 1.94 -9.79 -6.78
C HIS A 650 1.58 -8.39 -6.24
N PRO A 651 0.31 -7.95 -6.36
CA PRO A 651 -0.11 -6.68 -5.78
C PRO A 651 -0.15 -6.80 -4.26
N ASP A 652 0.55 -5.90 -3.58
CA ASP A 652 0.63 -5.88 -2.12
C ASP A 652 -0.50 -5.02 -1.53
N ALA A 653 -0.70 -5.06 -0.21
CA ALA A 653 -1.86 -4.42 0.48
C ALA A 653 -1.93 -2.88 0.36
N LYS A 654 -0.95 -2.22 -0.26
CA LYS A 654 -0.90 -0.77 -0.52
C LYS A 654 -1.27 -0.39 -1.96
N HIS A 655 -1.68 -1.36 -2.78
CA HIS A 655 -1.97 -1.21 -4.20
C HIS A 655 -3.47 -1.41 -4.50
N GLU A 656 -4.35 -1.05 -3.56
CA GLU A 656 -5.78 -1.42 -3.56
C GLU A 656 -6.51 -1.03 -4.86
N HIS A 657 -6.14 0.10 -5.45
CA HIS A 657 -6.67 0.56 -6.75
C HIS A 657 -6.22 -0.29 -7.97
N PHE A 658 -4.98 -0.82 -8.01
CA PHE A 658 -4.56 -1.72 -9.11
C PHE A 658 -5.21 -3.09 -8.99
N ILE A 659 -5.44 -3.54 -7.75
CA ILE A 659 -6.09 -4.83 -7.51
C ILE A 659 -7.45 -4.84 -8.21
N PHE A 660 -8.27 -3.79 -8.05
CA PHE A 660 -9.56 -3.79 -8.72
C PHE A 660 -9.44 -3.79 -10.25
N MET A 661 -8.45 -3.09 -10.84
CA MET A 661 -8.25 -3.07 -12.29
C MET A 661 -7.82 -4.44 -12.81
N LEU A 662 -6.90 -5.11 -12.11
CA LEU A 662 -6.48 -6.48 -12.43
C LEU A 662 -7.64 -7.47 -12.35
N LYS A 663 -8.44 -7.39 -11.28
CA LYS A 663 -9.65 -8.22 -11.12
C LYS A 663 -10.70 -7.91 -12.18
N HIS A 664 -10.84 -6.64 -12.57
CA HIS A 664 -11.70 -6.24 -13.68
C HIS A 664 -11.23 -6.84 -15.00
N HIS A 665 -9.94 -6.78 -15.30
CA HIS A 665 -9.41 -7.33 -16.55
C HIS A 665 -9.55 -8.86 -16.61
N GLN A 666 -9.32 -9.56 -15.48
CA GLN A 666 -9.65 -10.99 -15.34
C GLN A 666 -11.14 -11.27 -15.54
N TRP A 667 -12.01 -10.42 -15.02
CA TRP A 667 -13.46 -10.49 -15.26
C TRP A 667 -13.79 -10.28 -16.74
N SER A 668 -13.19 -9.30 -17.41
CA SER A 668 -13.43 -8.96 -18.82
C SER A 668 -13.00 -10.10 -19.76
N MET A 669 -11.84 -10.71 -19.50
CA MET A 669 -11.40 -11.93 -20.21
C MET A 669 -12.34 -13.11 -19.98
N SER A 670 -12.84 -13.29 -18.74
CA SER A 670 -13.84 -14.32 -18.44
C SER A 670 -15.16 -14.07 -19.17
N ALA A 671 -15.59 -12.81 -19.26
CA ALA A 671 -16.77 -12.37 -20.01
C ALA A 671 -16.64 -12.67 -21.51
N LEU A 672 -15.45 -12.47 -22.08
CA LEU A 672 -15.15 -12.78 -23.48
C LEU A 672 -15.14 -14.29 -23.79
N ARG A 673 -14.93 -15.14 -22.78
CA ARG A 673 -14.98 -16.60 -22.93
C ARG A 673 -16.32 -17.21 -22.52
N GLY A 674 -17.24 -16.41 -21.98
CA GLY A 674 -18.50 -16.90 -21.42
C GLY A 674 -18.29 -17.74 -20.16
N ASP A 675 -17.21 -17.48 -19.41
CA ASP A 675 -16.91 -18.17 -18.15
C ASP A 675 -17.58 -17.45 -16.97
N THR A 676 -18.88 -17.67 -16.80
CA THR A 676 -19.70 -17.02 -15.76
C THR A 676 -19.21 -17.33 -14.34
N ASP A 677 -18.68 -18.54 -14.11
CA ASP A 677 -18.04 -18.91 -12.84
C ASP A 677 -16.77 -18.08 -12.56
N GLY A 678 -15.97 -17.83 -13.60
CA GLY A 678 -14.83 -16.89 -13.57
C GLY A 678 -15.27 -15.47 -13.22
N GLN A 679 -16.33 -14.99 -13.87
CA GLN A 679 -16.88 -13.67 -13.61
C GLN A 679 -17.39 -13.51 -12.18
N GLU A 680 -18.17 -14.47 -11.67
CA GLU A 680 -18.72 -14.39 -10.31
C GLU A 680 -17.63 -14.55 -9.23
N ARG A 681 -16.53 -15.26 -9.52
CA ARG A 681 -15.33 -15.26 -8.67
C ARG A 681 -14.74 -13.86 -8.54
N MET A 682 -14.50 -13.19 -9.67
CA MET A 682 -13.91 -11.85 -9.67
C MET A 682 -14.84 -10.80 -9.03
N LEU A 683 -16.16 -10.88 -9.31
CA LEU A 683 -17.15 -10.01 -8.67
C LEU A 683 -17.16 -10.13 -7.14
N ARG A 684 -17.03 -11.34 -6.60
CA ARG A 684 -16.94 -11.54 -5.14
C ARG A 684 -15.74 -10.83 -4.53
N GLU A 685 -14.61 -10.80 -5.23
CA GLU A 685 -13.42 -10.07 -4.79
C GLU A 685 -13.60 -8.55 -4.93
N LEU A 686 -14.29 -8.10 -5.98
CA LEU A 686 -14.53 -6.68 -6.24
C LEU A 686 -15.57 -6.03 -5.28
N ARG A 687 -16.56 -6.78 -4.78
CA ARG A 687 -17.63 -6.28 -3.88
C ARG A 687 -17.12 -5.67 -2.56
N GLY A 688 -15.87 -5.93 -2.17
CA GLY A 688 -15.22 -5.36 -0.99
C GLY A 688 -14.17 -4.29 -1.29
N SER A 689 -14.01 -3.90 -2.56
CA SER A 689 -12.98 -2.96 -3.02
C SER A 689 -13.54 -1.56 -3.29
N THR A 690 -12.65 -0.60 -3.56
CA THR A 690 -12.98 0.78 -3.99
C THR A 690 -13.41 0.89 -5.46
N HIS A 691 -13.70 -0.23 -6.14
CA HIS A 691 -14.03 -0.25 -7.57
C HIS A 691 -15.28 0.61 -7.90
N PRO A 692 -15.20 1.59 -8.82
CA PRO A 692 -16.25 2.59 -9.03
C PRO A 692 -17.50 2.07 -9.74
N CYS A 693 -17.40 0.94 -10.46
CA CYS A 693 -18.47 0.43 -11.32
C CYS A 693 -18.88 -1.03 -11.04
N VAL A 694 -18.77 -1.54 -9.81
CA VAL A 694 -19.20 -2.91 -9.48
C VAL A 694 -20.64 -3.20 -9.91
N PRO A 695 -21.63 -2.31 -9.70
CA PRO A 695 -23.01 -2.55 -10.14
C PRO A 695 -23.16 -2.81 -11.65
N LEU A 696 -22.37 -2.13 -12.49
CA LEU A 696 -22.38 -2.34 -13.95
C LEU A 696 -21.88 -3.74 -14.31
N LEU A 697 -20.80 -4.19 -13.67
CA LEU A 697 -20.24 -5.52 -13.91
C LEU A 697 -21.18 -6.64 -13.47
N GLU A 698 -21.87 -6.45 -12.35
CA GLU A 698 -22.86 -7.40 -11.86
C GLU A 698 -24.07 -7.48 -12.81
N ALA A 699 -24.53 -6.35 -13.35
CA ALA A 699 -25.62 -6.32 -14.32
C ALA A 699 -25.22 -7.02 -15.63
N LEU A 700 -24.02 -6.74 -16.16
CA LEU A 700 -23.48 -7.43 -17.34
C LEU A 700 -23.36 -8.94 -17.12
N THR A 701 -22.83 -9.36 -15.97
CA THR A 701 -22.69 -10.79 -15.62
C THR A 701 -24.05 -11.47 -15.50
N ALA A 702 -25.06 -10.78 -14.94
CA ALA A 702 -26.43 -11.28 -14.87
C ALA A 702 -27.07 -11.43 -16.25
N LEU A 703 -26.89 -10.46 -17.15
CA LEU A 703 -27.36 -10.55 -18.55
C LEU A 703 -26.71 -11.74 -19.29
N GLN A 704 -25.40 -11.92 -19.15
CA GLN A 704 -24.68 -13.04 -19.77
C GLN A 704 -25.09 -14.40 -19.20
N SER A 705 -25.51 -14.43 -17.93
CA SER A 705 -26.06 -15.64 -17.28
C SER A 705 -27.55 -15.87 -17.59
N GLY A 706 -28.20 -14.97 -18.33
CA GLY A 706 -29.62 -15.04 -18.67
C GLY A 706 -30.59 -14.61 -17.57
N ASP A 707 -30.13 -13.97 -16.50
CA ASP A 707 -30.95 -13.47 -15.39
C ASP A 707 -31.29 -11.97 -15.58
N LEU A 708 -32.25 -11.69 -16.45
CA LEU A 708 -32.70 -10.34 -16.76
C LEU A 708 -33.22 -9.60 -15.51
N ASP A 709 -33.98 -10.29 -14.66
CA ASP A 709 -34.52 -9.67 -13.45
C ASP A 709 -33.41 -9.25 -12.49
N ALA A 710 -32.34 -10.03 -12.36
CA ALA A 710 -31.17 -9.65 -11.58
C ALA A 710 -30.37 -8.50 -12.18
N ALA A 711 -30.32 -8.40 -13.52
CA ALA A 711 -29.72 -7.25 -14.19
C ALA A 711 -30.54 -5.98 -13.94
N LEU A 712 -31.87 -6.04 -14.10
CA LEU A 712 -32.78 -4.91 -13.87
C LEU A 712 -32.81 -4.46 -12.39
N ARG A 713 -32.74 -5.39 -11.43
CA ARG A 713 -32.66 -5.05 -9.99
C ARG A 713 -31.39 -4.27 -9.61
N ARG A 714 -30.33 -4.41 -10.40
CA ARG A 714 -29.05 -3.70 -10.21
C ARG A 714 -28.99 -2.38 -10.97
N LEU A 715 -30.08 -2.03 -11.64
CA LEU A 715 -30.18 -0.92 -12.57
C LEU A 715 -31.09 0.17 -11.96
N ASP A 716 -30.47 1.13 -11.28
CA ASP A 716 -31.00 2.50 -11.04
C ASP A 716 -30.36 3.49 -12.05
N ALA A 717 -29.87 3.00 -13.20
CA ALA A 717 -28.73 3.57 -13.92
C ALA A 717 -28.93 5.01 -14.44
N GLU A 718 -28.48 5.96 -13.63
CA GLU A 718 -27.90 7.20 -14.15
C GLU A 718 -26.58 6.88 -14.87
N GLU A 719 -26.28 7.69 -15.89
CA GLU A 719 -25.00 7.65 -16.59
C GLU A 719 -23.84 7.90 -15.60
N PRO A 720 -22.72 7.16 -15.69
CA PRO A 720 -21.58 7.41 -14.81
C PRO A 720 -21.10 8.86 -14.89
N ALA A 721 -20.90 9.50 -13.73
CA ALA A 721 -20.41 10.88 -13.67
C ALA A 721 -19.01 11.04 -14.28
N ASP A 722 -18.19 9.99 -14.19
CA ASP A 722 -16.88 9.92 -14.81
C ASP A 722 -16.97 9.25 -16.19
N ARG A 723 -16.58 10.02 -17.22
CA ARG A 723 -16.68 9.66 -18.63
C ARG A 723 -15.76 8.49 -19.02
N VAL A 724 -14.73 8.19 -18.22
CA VAL A 724 -13.86 7.01 -18.42
C VAL A 724 -14.64 5.69 -18.35
N PHE A 725 -15.78 5.67 -17.65
CA PHE A 725 -16.64 4.49 -17.49
C PHE A 725 -17.86 4.49 -18.40
N GLN A 726 -18.05 5.54 -19.20
CA GLN A 726 -19.17 5.64 -20.12
C GLN A 726 -19.23 4.48 -21.15
N PRO A 727 -18.11 3.98 -21.72
CA PRO A 727 -18.17 2.88 -22.70
C PRO A 727 -18.73 1.57 -22.13
N ILE A 728 -18.34 1.17 -20.91
CA ILE A 728 -18.88 -0.04 -20.27
C ILE A 728 -20.38 0.11 -19.92
N TRP A 729 -20.81 1.32 -19.56
CA TRP A 729 -22.23 1.63 -19.40
C TRP A 729 -22.98 1.55 -20.74
N LEU A 730 -22.44 2.11 -21.82
CA LEU A 730 -23.02 2.03 -23.17
C LEU A 730 -23.15 0.58 -23.66
N ARG A 731 -22.17 -0.27 -23.36
CA ARG A 731 -22.26 -1.72 -23.60
C ARG A 731 -23.43 -2.34 -22.84
N LEU A 732 -23.54 -2.09 -21.53
CA LEU A 732 -24.65 -2.60 -20.72
C LEU A 732 -26.00 -2.15 -21.30
N MET A 733 -26.13 -0.89 -21.67
CA MET A 733 -27.35 -0.36 -22.25
C MET A 733 -27.69 -1.02 -23.59
N ALA A 734 -26.69 -1.31 -24.43
CA ALA A 734 -26.88 -2.04 -25.68
C ALA A 734 -27.29 -3.49 -25.46
N GLU A 735 -26.64 -4.21 -24.53
CA GLU A 735 -27.04 -5.57 -24.17
C GLU A 735 -28.46 -5.61 -23.60
N LEU A 736 -28.81 -4.66 -22.73
CA LEU A 736 -30.15 -4.56 -22.18
C LEU A 736 -31.19 -4.29 -23.28
N ALA A 737 -30.92 -3.36 -24.21
CA ALA A 737 -31.80 -3.06 -25.33
C ALA A 737 -32.05 -4.30 -26.21
N VAL A 738 -31.00 -5.08 -26.47
CA VAL A 738 -31.11 -6.31 -27.28
C VAL A 738 -31.92 -7.39 -26.56
N VAL A 739 -31.70 -7.58 -25.25
CA VAL A 739 -32.39 -8.62 -24.47
C VAL A 739 -33.85 -8.27 -24.21
N THR A 740 -34.17 -7.01 -23.90
CA THR A 740 -35.55 -6.59 -23.63
C THR A 740 -36.37 -6.39 -24.90
N GLN A 741 -35.70 -6.14 -26.03
CA GLN A 741 -36.31 -5.78 -27.31
C GLN A 741 -37.26 -4.58 -27.22
N ASP A 742 -37.05 -3.69 -26.23
CA ASP A 742 -37.82 -2.46 -26.08
C ASP A 742 -37.46 -1.48 -27.21
N PRO A 743 -38.40 -1.13 -28.10
CA PRO A 743 -38.12 -0.23 -29.24
C PRO A 743 -37.68 1.16 -28.83
N GLU A 744 -38.19 1.71 -27.71
CA GLU A 744 -37.82 3.05 -27.23
C GLU A 744 -36.39 3.03 -26.71
N LEU A 745 -36.04 2.02 -25.92
CA LEU A 745 -34.69 1.81 -25.42
C LEU A 745 -33.70 1.57 -26.57
N CYS A 746 -34.06 0.72 -27.54
CA CYS A 746 -33.24 0.49 -28.74
C CYS A 746 -32.99 1.77 -29.51
N ALA A 747 -34.02 2.59 -29.76
CA ALA A 747 -33.85 3.87 -30.46
C ALA A 747 -32.95 4.84 -29.68
N ARG A 748 -33.10 4.90 -28.34
CA ARG A 748 -32.24 5.73 -27.47
C ARG A 748 -30.79 5.29 -27.52
N VAL A 749 -30.52 4.00 -27.32
CA VAL A 749 -29.16 3.46 -27.32
C VAL A 749 -28.52 3.62 -28.70
N ARG A 750 -29.26 3.36 -29.77
CA ARG A 750 -28.79 3.60 -31.14
C ARG A 750 -28.32 5.05 -31.35
N ALA A 751 -29.08 6.02 -30.85
CA ALA A 751 -28.71 7.44 -30.94
C ALA A 751 -27.44 7.78 -30.14
N LEU A 752 -27.18 7.08 -29.03
CA LEU A 752 -25.94 7.22 -28.25
C LEU A 752 -24.73 6.56 -28.92
N LEU A 753 -24.91 5.43 -29.61
CA LEU A 753 -23.82 4.68 -30.25
C LEU A 753 -23.41 5.26 -31.62
N ALA A 754 -24.38 5.74 -32.41
CA ALA A 754 -24.15 6.17 -33.80
C ALA A 754 -23.06 7.24 -34.01
N PRO A 755 -22.84 8.24 -33.10
CA PRO A 755 -21.76 9.21 -33.23
C PRO A 755 -20.34 8.61 -33.17
N HIS A 756 -20.20 7.38 -32.66
CA HIS A 756 -18.92 6.73 -32.41
C HIS A 756 -18.61 5.59 -33.40
N ARG A 757 -19.30 5.54 -34.55
CA ARG A 757 -19.02 4.57 -35.63
C ARG A 757 -17.54 4.56 -36.02
N GLY A 758 -16.99 3.36 -36.21
CA GLY A 758 -15.59 3.12 -36.50
C GLY A 758 -14.62 3.28 -35.33
N GLN A 759 -15.10 3.60 -34.12
CA GLN A 759 -14.30 3.68 -32.89
C GLN A 759 -14.48 2.43 -32.03
N TRP A 760 -13.69 2.31 -30.96
CA TRP A 760 -13.74 1.21 -30.00
C TRP A 760 -14.18 1.67 -28.61
N MET A 761 -14.99 0.84 -27.96
CA MET A 761 -15.37 1.01 -26.55
C MET A 761 -14.21 0.56 -25.67
N VAL A 762 -13.49 1.51 -25.09
CA VAL A 762 -12.38 1.24 -24.16
C VAL A 762 -12.62 2.01 -22.87
N SER A 763 -12.69 1.29 -21.75
CA SER A 763 -12.82 1.89 -20.41
C SER A 763 -11.57 1.60 -19.58
N LEU A 764 -11.44 2.28 -18.44
CA LEU A 764 -10.42 1.98 -17.43
C LEU A 764 -9.01 1.91 -18.03
N PHE A 765 -8.55 2.95 -18.73
CA PHE A 765 -7.18 3.01 -19.23
C PHE A 765 -6.77 1.84 -20.16
N GLY A 766 -7.71 1.16 -20.82
CA GLY A 766 -7.42 0.01 -21.68
C GLY A 766 -7.70 -1.35 -21.05
N TRP A 767 -7.97 -1.41 -19.74
CA TRP A 767 -8.16 -2.68 -19.03
C TRP A 767 -9.48 -3.38 -19.38
N ASP A 768 -10.47 -2.61 -19.85
CA ASP A 768 -11.69 -3.13 -20.46
C ASP A 768 -11.81 -2.64 -21.90
N ILE A 769 -11.70 -3.57 -22.84
CA ILE A 769 -11.98 -3.33 -24.25
C ILE A 769 -13.27 -4.05 -24.56
N SER A 770 -14.37 -3.30 -24.63
CA SER A 770 -15.73 -3.78 -24.86
C SER A 770 -16.10 -3.89 -26.34
N GLY A 771 -15.11 -3.90 -27.24
CA GLY A 771 -15.28 -4.11 -28.68
C GLY A 771 -15.61 -2.83 -29.48
N PRO A 772 -15.75 -2.96 -30.82
CA PRO A 772 -16.07 -1.81 -31.67
C PRO A 772 -17.51 -1.34 -31.46
N TYR A 773 -17.76 -0.02 -31.53
CA TYR A 773 -19.11 0.54 -31.41
C TYR A 773 -20.09 -0.04 -32.46
N ASP A 774 -19.58 -0.34 -33.65
CA ASP A 774 -20.35 -0.88 -34.78
C ASP A 774 -20.93 -2.27 -34.46
N LEU A 775 -20.29 -3.05 -33.59
CA LEU A 775 -20.82 -4.36 -33.16
C LEU A 775 -22.15 -4.18 -32.41
N TRP A 776 -22.16 -3.29 -31.43
CA TRP A 776 -23.31 -3.04 -30.58
C TRP A 776 -24.42 -2.33 -31.35
N LEU A 777 -24.04 -1.38 -32.22
CA LEU A 777 -24.98 -0.70 -33.11
C LEU A 777 -25.67 -1.69 -34.06
N GLY A 778 -24.90 -2.60 -34.67
CA GLY A 778 -25.44 -3.62 -35.57
C GLY A 778 -26.38 -4.60 -34.88
N ARG A 779 -26.11 -4.97 -33.62
CA ARG A 779 -27.01 -5.81 -32.81
C ARG A 779 -28.33 -5.09 -32.49
N VAL A 780 -28.28 -3.81 -32.13
CA VAL A 780 -29.49 -3.00 -31.88
C VAL A 780 -30.29 -2.83 -33.18
N ASP A 781 -29.61 -2.56 -34.30
CA ASP A 781 -30.26 -2.42 -35.61
C ASP A 781 -30.92 -3.75 -36.07
N ALA A 782 -30.35 -4.91 -35.73
CA ALA A 782 -30.97 -6.20 -36.00
C ALA A 782 -32.28 -6.40 -35.23
N VAL A 783 -32.34 -5.99 -33.95
CA VAL A 783 -33.57 -6.04 -33.13
C VAL A 783 -34.65 -5.08 -33.65
N LEU A 784 -34.24 -3.93 -34.18
CA LEU A 784 -35.13 -2.98 -34.85
C LEU A 784 -35.51 -3.39 -36.30
N GLU A 785 -35.10 -4.59 -36.75
CA GLU A 785 -35.31 -5.12 -38.10
C GLU A 785 -34.75 -4.21 -39.22
N ARG A 786 -33.74 -3.40 -38.91
CA ARG A 786 -33.01 -2.54 -39.86
C ARG A 786 -31.91 -3.36 -40.54
N TRP A 787 -32.30 -4.42 -41.24
CA TRP A 787 -31.37 -5.44 -41.74
C TRP A 787 -30.25 -4.92 -42.66
N PRO A 788 -30.47 -3.95 -43.57
CA PRO A 788 -29.37 -3.40 -44.38
C PRO A 788 -28.30 -2.74 -43.51
N GLU A 789 -28.72 -1.91 -42.56
CA GLU A 789 -27.83 -1.24 -41.61
C GLU A 789 -27.15 -2.26 -40.69
N ALA A 790 -27.91 -3.20 -40.10
CA ALA A 790 -27.35 -4.24 -39.24
C ALA A 790 -26.21 -5.03 -39.93
N VAL A 791 -26.42 -5.43 -41.19
CA VAL A 791 -25.40 -6.14 -41.98
C VAL A 791 -24.19 -5.24 -42.28
N GLU A 792 -24.40 -3.96 -42.58
CA GLU A 792 -23.33 -2.99 -42.82
C GLU A 792 -22.46 -2.79 -41.56
N GLU A 793 -23.09 -2.52 -40.42
CA GLU A 793 -22.40 -2.28 -39.15
C GLU A 793 -21.67 -3.51 -38.64
N LEU A 794 -22.28 -4.70 -38.72
CA LEU A 794 -21.62 -5.95 -38.31
C LEU A 794 -20.47 -6.34 -39.25
N THR A 795 -20.58 -6.00 -40.54
CA THR A 795 -19.46 -6.15 -41.48
C THR A 795 -18.32 -5.19 -41.15
N ALA A 796 -18.65 -3.93 -40.81
CA ALA A 796 -17.67 -2.95 -40.36
C ALA A 796 -16.98 -3.40 -39.07
N ALA A 797 -17.73 -3.88 -38.08
CA ALA A 797 -17.23 -4.43 -36.83
C ALA A 797 -16.24 -5.59 -37.06
N HIS A 798 -16.59 -6.54 -37.95
CA HIS A 798 -15.69 -7.63 -38.31
C HIS A 798 -14.39 -7.12 -38.94
N ARG A 799 -14.46 -6.19 -39.91
CA ARG A 799 -13.26 -5.62 -40.56
C ARG A 799 -12.39 -4.85 -39.57
N ALA A 800 -13.01 -4.08 -38.68
CA ALA A 800 -12.30 -3.35 -37.62
C ALA A 800 -11.57 -4.33 -36.70
N ALA A 801 -12.23 -5.40 -36.25
CA ALA A 801 -11.63 -6.41 -35.40
C ALA A 801 -10.45 -7.13 -36.08
N GLU A 802 -10.56 -7.47 -37.37
CA GLU A 802 -9.44 -8.05 -38.15
C GLU A 802 -8.26 -7.08 -38.25
N ALA A 803 -8.52 -5.81 -38.57
CA ALA A 803 -7.47 -4.79 -38.66
C ALA A 803 -6.72 -4.61 -37.33
N MET A 804 -7.45 -4.71 -36.21
CA MET A 804 -6.90 -4.59 -34.86
C MET A 804 -6.32 -5.90 -34.31
N ARG A 805 -6.35 -7.00 -35.07
CA ARG A 805 -5.99 -8.37 -34.63
C ARG A 805 -6.81 -8.87 -33.41
N ALA A 806 -7.98 -8.31 -33.22
CA ALA A 806 -8.86 -8.59 -32.09
C ALA A 806 -9.72 -9.84 -32.35
N ARG A 807 -9.09 -11.04 -32.28
CA ARG A 807 -9.72 -12.31 -32.69
C ARG A 807 -11.07 -12.59 -32.00
N PRO A 808 -11.22 -12.45 -30.66
CA PRO A 808 -12.51 -12.72 -30.00
C PRO A 808 -13.63 -11.80 -30.53
N TRP A 809 -13.31 -10.53 -30.78
CA TRP A 809 -14.26 -9.56 -31.31
C TRP A 809 -14.62 -9.82 -32.78
N SER A 810 -13.68 -10.32 -33.58
CA SER A 810 -13.96 -10.78 -34.96
C SER A 810 -14.91 -11.98 -34.99
N VAL A 811 -14.74 -12.93 -34.06
CA VAL A 811 -15.65 -14.08 -33.91
C VAL A 811 -17.07 -13.61 -33.54
N LEU A 812 -17.21 -12.73 -32.55
CA LEU A 812 -18.51 -12.18 -32.14
C LEU A 812 -19.20 -11.40 -33.28
N ALA A 813 -18.45 -10.54 -34.00
CA ALA A 813 -18.99 -9.78 -35.11
C ALA A 813 -19.48 -10.68 -36.26
N ARG A 814 -18.71 -11.73 -36.61
CA ARG A 814 -19.11 -12.70 -37.64
C ARG A 814 -20.30 -13.56 -37.22
N ALA A 815 -20.39 -13.94 -35.95
CA ALA A 815 -21.53 -14.68 -35.41
C ALA A 815 -22.84 -13.89 -35.60
N HIS A 816 -22.86 -12.65 -35.12
CA HIS A 816 -24.02 -11.77 -35.28
C HIS A 816 -24.29 -11.38 -36.74
N LEU A 817 -23.25 -11.20 -37.56
CA LEU A 817 -23.42 -10.96 -39.00
C LEU A 817 -24.12 -12.13 -39.69
N ALA A 818 -23.76 -13.36 -39.34
CA ALA A 818 -24.38 -14.55 -39.89
C ALA A 818 -25.87 -14.65 -39.47
N GLU A 819 -26.20 -14.33 -38.21
CA GLU A 819 -27.59 -14.23 -37.74
C GLU A 819 -28.40 -13.17 -38.50
N ALA A 820 -27.81 -11.98 -38.71
CA ALA A 820 -28.45 -10.88 -39.42
C ALA A 820 -28.70 -11.21 -40.90
N LEU A 821 -27.72 -11.84 -41.59
CA LEU A 821 -27.87 -12.32 -42.96
C LEU A 821 -28.96 -13.40 -43.07
N HIS A 822 -28.94 -14.36 -42.14
CA HIS A 822 -29.96 -15.41 -42.10
C HIS A 822 -31.37 -14.80 -41.93
N SER A 823 -31.52 -13.81 -41.05
CA SER A 823 -32.80 -13.15 -40.77
C SER A 823 -33.26 -12.23 -41.90
N ARG A 824 -32.34 -11.56 -42.60
CA ARG A 824 -32.64 -10.72 -43.78
C ARG A 824 -33.18 -11.53 -44.96
N ALA A 825 -32.73 -12.78 -45.11
CA ALA A 825 -33.15 -13.72 -46.14
C ALA A 825 -33.05 -13.17 -47.59
N GLY A 826 -32.02 -12.36 -47.88
CA GLY A 826 -31.71 -11.88 -49.23
C GLY A 826 -31.06 -12.94 -50.12
N ALA A 827 -30.93 -12.63 -51.42
CA ALA A 827 -30.30 -13.53 -52.38
C ALA A 827 -28.81 -13.75 -52.04
N GLY A 828 -28.42 -15.00 -51.77
CA GLY A 828 -27.06 -15.38 -51.37
C GLY A 828 -26.79 -15.35 -49.86
N ASP A 829 -27.69 -14.79 -49.05
CA ASP A 829 -27.48 -14.62 -47.61
C ASP A 829 -27.36 -15.96 -46.88
N ALA A 830 -28.14 -16.97 -47.27
CA ALA A 830 -28.08 -18.29 -46.65
C ALA A 830 -26.72 -18.99 -46.88
N GLU A 831 -26.09 -18.77 -48.03
CA GLU A 831 -24.76 -19.32 -48.31
C GLU A 831 -23.68 -18.54 -47.55
N ALA A 832 -23.77 -17.22 -47.54
CA ALA A 832 -22.85 -16.35 -46.80
C ALA A 832 -22.91 -16.61 -45.29
N ALA A 833 -24.11 -16.73 -44.71
CA ALA A 833 -24.30 -17.03 -43.29
C ALA A 833 -23.70 -18.40 -42.92
N ARG A 834 -23.93 -19.45 -43.72
CA ARG A 834 -23.33 -20.77 -43.49
C ARG A 834 -21.80 -20.74 -43.54
N ALA A 835 -21.23 -20.01 -44.50
CA ALA A 835 -19.78 -19.87 -44.61
C ALA A 835 -19.17 -19.15 -43.40
N LEU A 836 -19.83 -18.09 -42.90
CA LEU A 836 -19.42 -17.38 -41.69
C LEU A 836 -19.52 -18.28 -40.46
N PHE A 837 -20.63 -18.98 -40.26
CA PHE A 837 -20.83 -19.87 -39.10
C PHE A 837 -19.77 -20.98 -39.00
N ALA A 838 -19.42 -21.61 -40.13
CA ALA A 838 -18.40 -22.66 -40.14
C ALA A 838 -17.03 -22.14 -39.65
N GLY A 839 -16.67 -20.89 -40.00
CA GLY A 839 -15.46 -20.24 -39.49
C GLY A 839 -15.56 -19.86 -38.01
N VAL A 840 -16.71 -19.32 -37.61
CA VAL A 840 -17.00 -18.87 -36.23
C VAL A 840 -16.88 -20.02 -35.23
N VAL A 841 -17.51 -21.17 -35.49
CA VAL A 841 -17.50 -22.32 -34.57
C VAL A 841 -16.08 -22.82 -34.33
N ARG A 842 -15.31 -23.04 -35.40
CA ARG A 842 -13.93 -23.51 -35.31
C ARG A 842 -13.05 -22.55 -34.49
N GLU A 843 -13.13 -21.25 -34.79
CA GLU A 843 -12.30 -20.26 -34.08
C GLU A 843 -12.78 -20.02 -32.63
N ALA A 844 -14.08 -20.13 -32.35
CA ALA A 844 -14.63 -20.07 -31.01
C ALA A 844 -14.18 -21.27 -30.14
N GLU A 845 -14.10 -22.47 -30.72
CA GLU A 845 -13.52 -23.66 -30.06
C GLU A 845 -12.04 -23.44 -29.73
N GLU A 846 -11.25 -22.93 -30.68
CA GLU A 846 -9.83 -22.62 -30.47
C GLU A 846 -9.60 -21.58 -29.36
N LEU A 847 -10.48 -20.58 -29.25
CA LEU A 847 -10.39 -19.51 -28.26
C LEU A 847 -11.09 -19.85 -26.92
N GLY A 848 -11.84 -20.95 -26.86
CA GLY A 848 -12.62 -21.33 -25.68
C GLY A 848 -13.82 -20.42 -25.39
N MET A 849 -14.45 -19.84 -26.41
CA MET A 849 -15.58 -18.91 -26.29
C MET A 849 -16.91 -19.65 -26.18
N ARG A 850 -17.28 -20.07 -24.95
CA ARG A 850 -18.45 -20.92 -24.67
C ARG A 850 -19.77 -20.28 -25.08
N GLN A 851 -19.91 -18.99 -24.83
CA GLN A 851 -21.12 -18.23 -25.16
C GLN A 851 -21.43 -18.20 -26.66
N VAL A 852 -20.43 -18.35 -27.54
CA VAL A 852 -20.65 -18.46 -28.98
C VAL A 852 -21.08 -19.89 -29.35
N LEU A 853 -20.51 -20.89 -28.68
CA LEU A 853 -20.82 -22.30 -28.96
C LEU A 853 -22.19 -22.73 -28.42
N GLU A 854 -22.58 -22.26 -27.24
CA GLU A 854 -23.85 -22.58 -26.59
C GLU A 854 -25.05 -21.92 -27.29
N TYR A 855 -24.85 -20.75 -27.90
CA TYR A 855 -25.89 -20.03 -28.62
C TYR A 855 -26.13 -20.56 -30.05
N HIS A 856 -25.19 -21.35 -30.59
CA HIS A 856 -25.18 -21.79 -31.98
C HIS A 856 -24.89 -23.30 -32.13
N PRO A 857 -25.80 -24.19 -31.71
CA PRO A 857 -25.66 -25.61 -32.02
C PRO A 857 -25.72 -25.81 -33.54
N ALA A 858 -24.78 -26.62 -34.04
CA ALA A 858 -24.42 -26.83 -35.44
C ALA A 858 -25.51 -27.40 -36.39
N GLU A 859 -26.80 -27.30 -36.06
CA GLU A 859 -27.90 -27.99 -36.78
C GLU A 859 -28.99 -27.08 -37.38
N ALA A 860 -28.87 -25.76 -37.39
CA ALA A 860 -29.89 -24.88 -37.99
C ALA A 860 -29.70 -24.70 -39.52
N ALA A 861 -30.15 -25.69 -40.30
CA ALA A 861 -30.16 -25.62 -41.76
C ALA A 861 -31.49 -26.12 -42.37
N GLU A 862 -32.61 -25.45 -42.07
CA GLU A 862 -33.75 -25.37 -42.99
C GLU A 862 -34.09 -23.89 -43.31
N PRO A 863 -34.17 -23.51 -44.61
CA PRO A 863 -34.54 -22.16 -45.00
C PRO A 863 -36.03 -21.90 -44.77
N GLY A 864 -36.37 -21.05 -43.80
CA GLY A 864 -37.74 -20.59 -43.55
C GLY A 864 -38.23 -20.71 -42.11
N GLU A 865 -37.50 -21.40 -41.23
CA GLU A 865 -37.74 -21.31 -39.79
C GLU A 865 -37.12 -20.02 -39.24
N LYS A 866 -37.92 -19.20 -38.55
CA LYS A 866 -37.37 -18.10 -37.74
C LYS A 866 -36.37 -18.71 -36.77
N TRP A 867 -35.09 -18.32 -36.87
CA TRP A 867 -34.07 -18.67 -35.88
C TRP A 867 -34.66 -18.47 -34.49
N GLY A 868 -34.95 -19.59 -33.83
CA GLY A 868 -35.46 -19.61 -32.48
C GLY A 868 -34.27 -19.35 -31.60
N GLY A 869 -33.97 -18.08 -31.33
CA GLY A 869 -33.14 -17.74 -30.20
C GLY A 869 -33.78 -18.36 -28.96
N SER A 870 -33.22 -19.49 -28.51
CA SER A 870 -33.40 -19.98 -27.16
C SER A 870 -32.57 -19.10 -26.23
N GLY A 871 -32.93 -17.81 -26.17
CA GLY A 871 -32.85 -17.12 -24.89
C GLY A 871 -33.92 -17.73 -23.98
N PRO A 872 -33.70 -17.79 -22.66
CA PRO A 872 -34.78 -18.14 -21.75
C PRO A 872 -35.88 -17.09 -21.91
N GLY A 873 -37.02 -17.45 -22.51
CA GLY A 873 -38.22 -16.61 -22.54
C GLY A 873 -38.77 -16.23 -23.92
N ARG A 874 -39.08 -17.21 -24.79
CA ARG A 874 -40.23 -17.07 -25.69
C ARG A 874 -41.48 -17.58 -24.98
N GLY A 875 -42.04 -16.71 -24.15
CA GLY A 875 -43.40 -16.82 -23.62
C GLY A 875 -43.94 -15.42 -23.48
N GLU A 876 -44.98 -15.07 -24.23
CA GLU A 876 -45.74 -13.83 -24.02
C GLU A 876 -46.08 -13.73 -22.52
N PRO A 877 -45.83 -12.58 -21.85
CA PRO A 877 -46.14 -12.44 -20.44
C PRO A 877 -47.64 -12.19 -20.23
N GLU A 878 -48.45 -13.23 -20.43
CA GLU A 878 -49.84 -13.30 -19.98
C GLU A 878 -49.93 -13.36 -18.44
N ALA A 879 -48.79 -13.50 -17.75
CA ALA A 879 -48.66 -13.52 -16.29
C ALA A 879 -48.81 -12.14 -15.60
N LEU A 880 -48.86 -11.03 -16.36
CA LEU A 880 -48.94 -9.67 -15.80
C LEU A 880 -50.36 -9.20 -15.43
N ARG A 881 -51.37 -10.08 -15.46
CA ARG A 881 -52.75 -9.74 -15.04
C ARG A 881 -53.36 -10.60 -13.93
N SER A 882 -52.71 -11.68 -13.46
CA SER A 882 -53.37 -12.63 -12.55
C SER A 882 -52.74 -12.82 -11.15
N ARG A 883 -51.70 -12.08 -10.75
CA ARG A 883 -51.14 -12.18 -9.38
C ARG A 883 -51.50 -11.03 -8.44
N ARG A 884 -52.76 -10.59 -8.46
CA ARG A 884 -53.35 -9.90 -7.31
C ARG A 884 -53.82 -10.94 -6.28
N GLY A 885 -53.09 -11.04 -5.17
CA GLY A 885 -53.58 -11.54 -3.88
C GLY A 885 -53.27 -13.00 -3.55
N ALA A 886 -52.02 -13.35 -3.26
CA ALA A 886 -51.72 -14.55 -2.48
C ALA A 886 -51.91 -14.22 -0.98
N ALA A 887 -53.11 -14.42 -0.45
CA ALA A 887 -53.35 -14.28 0.99
C ALA A 887 -52.71 -15.46 1.74
N GLY A 888 -51.81 -15.19 2.69
CA GLY A 888 -51.21 -16.19 3.56
C GLY A 888 -52.04 -16.40 4.83
N LEU A 889 -52.07 -17.61 5.40
CA LEU A 889 -52.68 -17.89 6.72
C LEU A 889 -51.54 -18.16 7.71
N PHE A 890 -51.55 -17.54 8.87
CA PHE A 890 -50.59 -17.79 9.95
C PHE A 890 -51.31 -17.70 11.30
N ARG A 891 -52.20 -18.67 11.53
CA ARG A 891 -53.14 -18.65 12.67
C ARG A 891 -52.87 -19.73 13.69
N ARG A 892 -53.03 -19.39 14.96
CA ARG A 892 -52.94 -20.34 16.08
C ARG A 892 -54.33 -20.84 16.51
N ASP A 893 -54.55 -22.14 16.38
CA ASP A 893 -55.76 -22.83 16.84
C ASP A 893 -55.40 -23.74 18.05
N GLY A 894 -55.42 -23.16 19.26
CA GLY A 894 -55.08 -23.87 20.50
C GLY A 894 -53.59 -24.22 20.63
N ALA A 895 -53.25 -25.51 20.56
CA ALA A 895 -51.88 -26.02 20.68
C ALA A 895 -51.15 -26.17 19.32
N VAL A 896 -51.81 -25.85 18.20
CA VAL A 896 -51.32 -26.06 16.83
C VAL A 896 -51.46 -24.78 16.01
N TRP A 897 -50.49 -24.51 15.14
CA TRP A 897 -50.48 -23.43 14.16
C TRP A 897 -50.90 -23.95 12.78
N SER A 898 -51.76 -23.21 12.09
CA SER A 898 -52.20 -23.45 10.71
C SER A 898 -51.54 -22.42 9.80
N LEU A 899 -50.59 -22.86 8.97
CA LEU A 899 -49.75 -22.01 8.12
C LEU A 899 -50.04 -22.28 6.64
N SER A 900 -50.53 -21.28 5.91
CA SER A 900 -50.78 -21.36 4.46
C SER A 900 -49.96 -20.33 3.70
N PHE A 901 -49.21 -20.75 2.69
CA PHE A 901 -48.49 -19.86 1.79
C PHE A 901 -48.30 -20.54 0.43
N ALA A 902 -48.36 -19.78 -0.67
CA ALA A 902 -48.27 -20.29 -2.05
C ALA A 902 -49.23 -21.48 -2.36
N GLY A 903 -50.40 -21.52 -1.70
CA GLY A 903 -51.43 -22.55 -1.92
C GLY A 903 -51.23 -23.85 -1.11
N ARG A 904 -50.21 -23.93 -0.26
CA ARG A 904 -49.93 -25.10 0.60
C ARG A 904 -50.27 -24.79 2.06
N LEU A 905 -51.05 -25.66 2.72
CA LEU A 905 -51.41 -25.55 4.14
C LEU A 905 -50.68 -26.62 4.97
N VAL A 906 -50.06 -26.21 6.08
CA VAL A 906 -49.33 -27.09 7.01
C VAL A 906 -49.73 -26.78 8.46
N HIS A 907 -49.79 -27.82 9.28
CA HIS A 907 -50.05 -27.69 10.72
C HIS A 907 -48.78 -27.99 11.54
N LEU A 908 -48.43 -27.12 12.48
CA LEU A 908 -47.25 -27.27 13.33
C LEU A 908 -47.57 -27.13 14.82
N PRO A 909 -46.94 -27.91 15.71
CA PRO A 909 -47.08 -27.71 17.15
C PRO A 909 -46.54 -26.33 17.56
N ASP A 910 -47.14 -25.75 18.59
CA ASP A 910 -46.77 -24.43 19.09
C ASP A 910 -45.30 -24.35 19.54
N ALA A 911 -44.62 -23.29 19.08
CA ALA A 911 -43.22 -23.02 19.36
C ALA A 911 -43.01 -21.52 19.55
N LYS A 912 -42.09 -21.14 20.44
CA LYS A 912 -41.81 -19.72 20.74
C LYS A 912 -41.43 -18.92 19.48
N GLY A 913 -40.62 -19.49 18.58
CA GLY A 913 -40.27 -18.81 17.33
C GLY A 913 -41.44 -18.65 16.34
N LEU A 914 -42.49 -19.49 16.38
CA LEU A 914 -43.71 -19.26 15.59
C LEU A 914 -44.54 -18.10 16.14
N ARG A 915 -44.56 -17.94 17.47
CA ARG A 915 -45.18 -16.77 18.12
C ARG A 915 -44.42 -15.48 17.78
N ASP A 916 -43.08 -15.53 17.82
CA ASP A 916 -42.23 -14.39 17.45
C ASP A 916 -42.48 -13.96 15.99
N LEU A 917 -42.55 -14.93 15.07
CA LEU A 917 -42.87 -14.68 13.66
C LEU A 917 -44.30 -14.13 13.48
N HIS A 918 -45.29 -14.68 14.17
CA HIS A 918 -46.66 -14.17 14.11
C HIS A 918 -46.76 -12.72 14.59
N THR A 919 -46.04 -12.34 15.65
CA THR A 919 -45.97 -10.94 16.11
C THR A 919 -45.36 -10.04 15.04
N LEU A 920 -44.28 -10.47 14.36
CA LEU A 920 -43.69 -9.70 13.27
C LEU A 920 -44.61 -9.59 12.06
N LEU A 921 -45.31 -10.67 11.70
CA LEU A 921 -46.28 -10.69 10.58
C LEU A 921 -47.51 -9.81 10.85
N SER A 922 -47.89 -9.63 12.13
CA SER A 922 -48.96 -8.70 12.54
C SER A 922 -48.61 -7.22 12.41
N ARG A 923 -47.33 -6.90 12.20
CA ARG A 923 -46.83 -5.53 12.09
C ARG A 923 -45.81 -5.40 10.94
N PRO A 924 -46.22 -5.61 9.68
CA PRO A 924 -45.31 -5.49 8.55
C PRO A 924 -44.70 -4.09 8.50
N GLY A 925 -43.37 -4.02 8.38
CA GLY A 925 -42.64 -2.75 8.31
C GLY A 925 -42.29 -2.12 9.66
N ASP A 926 -42.76 -2.62 10.80
CA ASP A 926 -42.41 -2.06 12.11
C ASP A 926 -41.16 -2.73 12.72
N ASP A 927 -40.30 -1.91 13.35
CA ASP A 927 -39.17 -2.39 14.15
C ASP A 927 -39.62 -2.83 15.54
N VAL A 928 -39.65 -4.14 15.78
CA VAL A 928 -40.02 -4.74 17.07
C VAL A 928 -38.77 -5.07 17.90
N PRO A 929 -38.55 -4.47 19.08
CA PRO A 929 -37.38 -4.79 19.90
C PRO A 929 -37.29 -6.26 20.28
N ALA A 930 -36.08 -6.83 20.23
CA ALA A 930 -35.87 -8.22 20.63
C ALA A 930 -36.26 -8.48 22.10
N VAL A 931 -36.16 -7.47 22.97
CA VAL A 931 -36.62 -7.56 24.37
C VAL A 931 -38.14 -7.73 24.50
N LEU A 932 -38.92 -7.19 23.56
CA LEU A 932 -40.38 -7.30 23.54
C LEU A 932 -40.83 -8.67 23.01
N LEU A 933 -40.09 -9.24 22.07
CA LEU A 933 -40.31 -10.63 21.61
C LEU A 933 -39.88 -11.67 22.66
N LEU A 934 -38.87 -11.33 23.50
CA LEU A 934 -38.40 -12.24 24.54
C LEU A 934 -39.40 -12.38 25.70
N ASP A 935 -40.10 -11.30 26.06
CA ASP A 935 -41.06 -11.22 27.17
C ASP A 935 -42.28 -10.33 26.82
N PRO A 936 -43.23 -10.83 26.01
CA PRO A 936 -44.37 -10.04 25.51
C PRO A 936 -45.40 -9.65 26.59
N GLU A 937 -45.32 -10.19 27.81
CA GLU A 937 -46.25 -9.88 28.92
C GLU A 937 -45.80 -8.67 29.77
N GLY A 938 -44.60 -8.12 29.53
CA GLY A 938 -43.97 -7.10 30.39
C GLY A 938 -44.58 -5.69 30.38
N GLY A 939 -45.52 -5.37 29.49
CA GLY A 939 -46.18 -4.06 29.40
C GLY A 939 -45.29 -2.90 28.91
N GLU A 940 -45.90 -1.88 28.27
CA GLU A 940 -45.19 -0.77 27.60
C GLU A 940 -44.29 0.05 28.53
N VAL A 941 -44.62 0.11 29.83
CA VAL A 941 -43.87 0.89 30.84
C VAL A 941 -42.53 0.22 31.23
N VAL A 942 -42.48 -1.12 31.28
CA VAL A 942 -41.23 -1.87 31.57
C VAL A 942 -40.30 -1.89 30.36
N VAL A 943 -40.87 -1.87 29.14
CA VAL A 943 -40.11 -1.77 27.88
C VAL A 943 -39.53 -0.37 27.67
N ALA A 944 -40.21 0.68 28.14
CA ALA A 944 -39.69 2.04 28.14
C ALA A 944 -38.54 2.25 29.15
N ALA A 945 -38.65 1.65 30.35
CA ALA A 945 -37.59 1.68 31.37
C ALA A 945 -36.29 0.99 30.91
N ARG A 946 -36.39 -0.04 30.06
CA ARG A 946 -35.22 -0.73 29.46
C ARG A 946 -34.66 -0.02 28.21
N ARG A 947 -35.34 1.01 27.69
CA ARG A 947 -34.97 1.77 26.46
C ARG A 947 -34.31 3.13 26.74
N MET A 948 -34.52 3.76 27.89
CA MET A 948 -34.03 5.12 28.17
C MET A 948 -33.12 5.17 29.41
N GLY A 949 -31.81 5.35 29.19
CA GLY A 949 -30.82 5.85 30.15
C GLY A 949 -30.50 4.91 31.32
N GLY A 950 -29.24 4.61 31.65
CA GLY A 950 -28.21 5.61 31.86
C GLY A 950 -28.19 5.97 33.35
N ASP A 951 -27.62 5.08 34.16
CA ASP A 951 -26.96 5.44 35.41
C ASP A 951 -25.69 4.60 35.53
N GLU A 952 -24.58 5.28 35.85
CA GLU A 952 -23.27 4.67 36.06
C GLU A 952 -23.32 3.78 37.31
N VAL A 953 -22.86 2.54 37.18
CA VAL A 953 -22.63 1.69 38.36
C VAL A 953 -21.31 2.11 39.02
N LEU A 954 -21.32 3.33 39.60
CA LEU A 954 -20.26 4.09 40.31
C LEU A 954 -19.90 5.38 39.57
N ASP A 955 -20.33 6.50 40.15
CA ASP A 955 -19.92 7.84 39.75
C ASP A 955 -18.41 8.07 40.01
N ASP A 956 -17.85 9.12 39.41
CA ASP A 956 -16.43 9.47 39.57
C ASP A 956 -16.07 9.80 41.04
N GLU A 957 -17.04 10.22 41.85
CA GLU A 957 -16.90 10.49 43.29
C GLU A 957 -16.64 9.19 44.07
N ALA A 958 -17.40 8.11 43.80
CA ALA A 958 -17.22 6.81 44.45
C ALA A 958 -15.90 6.14 44.03
N ARG A 959 -15.49 6.24 42.76
CA ARG A 959 -14.16 5.73 42.33
C ARG A 959 -13.01 6.46 42.98
N ALA A 960 -13.13 7.77 43.21
CA ALA A 960 -12.15 8.54 43.95
C ALA A 960 -12.12 8.17 45.44
N GLN A 961 -13.26 7.80 46.05
CA GLN A 961 -13.32 7.29 47.42
C GLN A 961 -12.69 5.90 47.56
N TYR A 962 -12.96 4.97 46.64
CA TYR A 962 -12.35 3.64 46.65
C TYR A 962 -10.83 3.67 46.45
N ARG A 963 -10.33 4.52 45.53
CA ARG A 963 -8.87 4.71 45.36
C ARG A 963 -8.21 5.30 46.61
N ARG A 964 -8.84 6.28 47.27
CA ARG A 964 -8.35 6.83 48.54
C ARG A 964 -8.35 5.79 49.67
N ARG A 965 -9.37 4.92 49.71
CA ARG A 965 -9.46 3.84 50.71
C ARG A 965 -8.41 2.75 50.49
N LEU A 966 -8.14 2.37 49.25
CA LEU A 966 -7.09 1.39 48.92
C LEU A 966 -5.69 1.91 49.26
N ALA A 967 -5.38 3.16 48.93
CA ALA A 967 -4.11 3.78 49.30
C ALA A 967 -3.92 3.86 50.82
N TRP A 968 -4.99 4.18 51.56
CA TRP A 968 -4.96 4.17 53.02
C TRP A 968 -4.76 2.75 53.60
N LEU A 969 -5.39 1.73 53.01
CA LEU A 969 -5.20 0.34 53.43
C LEU A 969 -3.76 -0.14 53.15
N ASP A 970 -3.17 0.21 52.01
CA ASP A 970 -1.76 -0.09 51.70
C ASP A 970 -0.81 0.53 52.74
N GLU A 971 -1.01 1.80 53.09
CA GLU A 971 -0.19 2.48 54.11
C GLU A 971 -0.36 1.91 55.54
N GLU A 972 -1.54 1.41 55.88
CA GLU A 972 -1.79 0.77 57.19
C GLU A 972 -1.29 -0.69 57.24
N ILE A 973 -1.31 -1.41 56.12
CA ILE A 973 -0.71 -2.75 55.99
C ILE A 973 0.81 -2.63 56.17
N ASP A 974 1.46 -1.69 55.48
CA ASP A 974 2.90 -1.46 55.60
C ASP A 974 3.29 -1.02 57.02
N ARG A 975 2.44 -0.22 57.69
CA ARG A 975 2.65 0.16 59.10
C ARG A 975 2.47 -1.02 60.06
N ALA A 976 1.45 -1.86 59.87
CA ALA A 976 1.23 -3.04 60.69
C ALA A 976 2.37 -4.06 60.52
N ALA A 977 2.85 -4.27 59.28
CA ALA A 977 4.00 -5.11 58.98
C ALA A 977 5.30 -4.56 59.57
N GLY A 978 5.52 -3.24 59.51
CA GLY A 978 6.67 -2.58 60.13
C GLY A 978 6.69 -2.66 61.66
N LEU A 979 5.53 -2.84 62.30
CA LEU A 979 5.37 -3.03 63.74
C LEU A 979 5.30 -4.52 64.16
N GLY A 980 5.34 -5.45 63.20
CA GLY A 980 5.30 -6.90 63.43
C GLY A 980 3.93 -7.46 63.87
N ASP A 981 2.84 -6.74 63.60
CA ASP A 981 1.46 -7.19 63.89
C ASP A 981 0.86 -7.90 62.67
N ASP A 982 1.37 -9.10 62.43
CA ASP A 982 1.04 -9.92 61.24
C ASP A 982 -0.46 -10.25 61.16
N GLY A 983 -1.13 -10.39 62.31
CA GLY A 983 -2.57 -10.65 62.37
C GLY A 983 -3.40 -9.47 61.89
N ARG A 984 -2.98 -8.25 62.24
CA ARG A 984 -3.64 -7.02 61.78
C ARG A 984 -3.37 -6.76 60.30
N ALA A 985 -2.14 -6.99 59.84
CA ALA A 985 -1.77 -6.86 58.43
C ALA A 985 -2.59 -7.83 57.56
N ALA A 986 -2.74 -9.10 57.97
CA ALA A 986 -3.54 -10.08 57.25
C ALA A 986 -5.03 -9.68 57.17
N GLN A 987 -5.61 -9.13 58.24
CA GLN A 987 -6.99 -8.64 58.24
C GLN A 987 -7.21 -7.47 57.27
N LEU A 988 -6.28 -6.52 57.24
CA LEU A 988 -6.35 -5.36 56.35
C LEU A 988 -6.12 -5.78 54.89
N ASP A 989 -5.27 -6.77 54.64
CA ASP A 989 -5.03 -7.30 53.30
C ASP A 989 -6.23 -8.12 52.79
N GLU A 990 -6.97 -8.80 53.67
CA GLU A 990 -8.28 -9.39 53.32
C GLU A 990 -9.32 -8.32 52.96
N GLU A 991 -9.41 -7.22 53.73
CA GLU A 991 -10.31 -6.09 53.42
C GLU A 991 -9.96 -5.45 52.07
N ARG A 992 -8.66 -5.29 51.81
CA ARG A 992 -8.12 -4.80 50.55
C ARG A 992 -8.42 -5.74 49.38
N ALA A 993 -8.22 -7.04 49.56
CA ALA A 993 -8.52 -8.04 48.55
C ALA A 993 -10.02 -8.08 48.22
N ALA A 994 -10.90 -7.93 49.22
CA ALA A 994 -12.34 -7.83 49.04
C ALA A 994 -12.73 -6.57 48.24
N LEU A 995 -12.16 -5.41 48.58
CA LEU A 995 -12.38 -4.15 47.85
C LEU A 995 -11.88 -4.21 46.39
N LEU A 996 -10.73 -4.84 46.15
CA LEU A 996 -10.21 -5.06 44.80
C LEU A 996 -11.06 -6.07 44.01
N ALA A 997 -11.61 -7.09 44.66
CA ALA A 997 -12.53 -8.02 44.04
C ALA A 997 -13.84 -7.34 43.65
N GLU A 998 -14.37 -6.47 44.51
CA GLU A 998 -15.58 -5.67 44.24
C GLU A 998 -15.36 -4.71 43.06
N LEU A 999 -14.22 -3.99 43.02
CA LEU A 999 -13.83 -3.13 41.89
C LEU A 999 -13.63 -3.92 40.58
N ARG A 1000 -13.04 -5.11 40.63
CA ARG A 1000 -12.89 -6.01 39.47
C ARG A 1000 -14.22 -6.56 38.97
N THR A 1001 -15.21 -6.68 39.86
CA THR A 1001 -16.56 -7.11 39.49
C THR A 1001 -17.33 -5.97 38.80
N ALA A 1002 -17.05 -4.72 39.18
CA ALA A 1002 -17.66 -3.52 38.62
C ALA A 1002 -16.98 -2.98 37.32
N ALA A 1003 -15.68 -3.21 37.11
CA ALA A 1003 -14.94 -2.73 35.94
C ALA A 1003 -14.44 -3.87 35.03
N GLY A 1004 -14.75 -3.80 33.72
CA GLY A 1004 -14.28 -4.77 32.73
C GLY A 1004 -12.77 -4.65 32.43
N LEU A 1005 -12.17 -5.74 31.95
CA LEU A 1005 -10.75 -5.84 31.55
C LEU A 1005 -10.35 -4.66 30.65
N GLY A 1006 -9.41 -3.83 31.14
CA GLY A 1006 -8.91 -2.64 30.46
C GLY A 1006 -9.46 -1.30 30.97
N GLY A 1007 -10.15 -1.26 32.12
CA GLY A 1007 -10.57 0.01 32.73
C GLY A 1007 -11.72 0.72 32.00
N ARG A 1008 -12.45 0.01 31.14
CA ARG A 1008 -13.69 0.50 30.51
C ARG A 1008 -14.91 -0.15 31.17
N THR A 1009 -15.92 0.68 31.44
CA THR A 1009 -17.20 0.34 32.07
C THR A 1009 -17.94 -0.73 31.25
N ARG A 1010 -18.44 -1.80 31.89
CA ARG A 1010 -19.45 -2.67 31.27
C ARG A 1010 -20.76 -1.88 31.17
N ARG A 1011 -21.20 -1.57 29.96
CA ARG A 1011 -22.55 -1.04 29.70
C ARG A 1011 -23.57 -2.16 29.93
N LEU A 1012 -24.74 -1.82 30.48
CA LEU A 1012 -25.98 -2.60 30.49
C LEU A 1012 -26.54 -2.82 29.06
N GLY A 1013 -25.69 -3.20 28.11
CA GLY A 1013 -26.09 -3.72 26.81
C GLY A 1013 -26.43 -5.22 26.86
N ASP A 1014 -26.22 -5.88 28.00
CA ASP A 1014 -26.21 -7.34 28.09
C ASP A 1014 -27.61 -7.97 28.07
N GLU A 1015 -28.68 -7.29 28.52
CA GLU A 1015 -30.06 -7.80 28.37
C GLU A 1015 -30.58 -7.66 26.93
N ALA A 1016 -30.35 -6.53 26.26
CA ALA A 1016 -30.75 -6.32 24.86
C ALA A 1016 -29.96 -7.24 23.92
N GLU A 1017 -28.67 -7.45 24.21
CA GLU A 1017 -27.80 -8.35 23.46
C GLU A 1017 -28.16 -9.83 23.68
N ARG A 1018 -28.52 -10.22 24.92
CA ARG A 1018 -29.00 -11.57 25.24
C ARG A 1018 -30.39 -11.84 24.65
N ALA A 1019 -31.27 -10.83 24.64
CA ALA A 1019 -32.55 -10.88 23.96
C ALA A 1019 -32.37 -11.03 22.44
N ARG A 1020 -31.50 -10.22 21.82
CA ARG A 1020 -31.12 -10.34 20.40
C ARG A 1020 -30.65 -11.76 20.08
N LYS A 1021 -29.66 -12.27 20.82
CA LYS A 1021 -29.11 -13.62 20.59
C LYS A 1021 -30.17 -14.72 20.74
N THR A 1022 -31.01 -14.62 21.77
CA THR A 1022 -32.03 -15.64 22.07
C THR A 1022 -33.17 -15.64 21.06
N VAL A 1023 -33.70 -14.46 20.69
CA VAL A 1023 -34.78 -14.32 19.70
C VAL A 1023 -34.28 -14.71 18.29
N THR A 1024 -33.08 -14.26 17.91
CA THR A 1024 -32.45 -14.65 16.64
C THR A 1024 -32.28 -16.17 16.54
N ALA A 1025 -31.81 -16.82 17.62
CA ALA A 1025 -31.67 -18.27 17.65
C ALA A 1025 -33.02 -19.01 17.53
N ARG A 1026 -34.07 -18.52 18.20
CA ARG A 1026 -35.43 -19.10 18.13
C ARG A 1026 -36.04 -18.99 16.74
N ILE A 1027 -35.97 -17.81 16.12
CA ILE A 1027 -36.51 -17.59 14.77
C ILE A 1027 -35.76 -18.47 13.76
N ARG A 1028 -34.42 -18.52 13.80
CA ARG A 1028 -33.63 -19.40 12.92
C ARG A 1028 -33.95 -20.88 13.12
N ASP A 1029 -34.11 -21.34 14.35
CA ASP A 1029 -34.48 -22.73 14.63
C ASP A 1029 -35.88 -23.07 14.08
N THR A 1030 -36.83 -22.16 14.21
CA THR A 1030 -38.17 -22.32 13.61
C THR A 1030 -38.12 -22.34 12.08
N LEU A 1031 -37.34 -21.47 11.44
CA LEU A 1031 -37.19 -21.45 9.98
C LEU A 1031 -36.55 -22.73 9.44
N ARG A 1032 -35.55 -23.28 10.15
CA ARG A 1032 -34.94 -24.57 9.81
C ARG A 1032 -35.93 -25.73 9.92
N LYS A 1033 -36.82 -25.73 10.92
CA LYS A 1033 -37.89 -26.72 11.04
C LYS A 1033 -38.95 -26.57 9.94
N LEU A 1034 -39.20 -25.34 9.50
CA LEU A 1034 -40.08 -25.05 8.37
C LEU A 1034 -39.50 -25.52 7.02
N ASP A 1035 -38.19 -25.63 6.83
CA ASP A 1035 -37.62 -26.13 5.56
C ASP A 1035 -38.14 -27.51 5.17
N HIS A 1036 -38.31 -28.40 6.15
CA HIS A 1036 -38.78 -29.76 5.90
C HIS A 1036 -40.29 -29.86 5.71
N THR A 1037 -41.06 -28.90 6.22
CA THR A 1037 -42.52 -28.98 6.28
C THR A 1037 -43.21 -28.02 5.33
N HIS A 1038 -42.66 -26.81 5.14
CA HIS A 1038 -43.12 -25.77 4.24
C HIS A 1038 -41.93 -24.92 3.69
N PRO A 1039 -41.15 -25.43 2.72
CA PRO A 1039 -39.92 -24.80 2.25
C PRO A 1039 -40.13 -23.41 1.62
N GLU A 1040 -41.25 -23.21 0.92
CA GLU A 1040 -41.59 -21.93 0.28
C GLU A 1040 -41.84 -20.81 1.31
N LEU A 1041 -42.53 -21.12 2.41
CA LEU A 1041 -42.76 -20.19 3.53
C LEU A 1041 -41.45 -19.91 4.27
N ALA A 1042 -40.59 -20.92 4.45
CA ALA A 1042 -39.29 -20.73 5.08
C ALA A 1042 -38.36 -19.83 4.25
N ALA A 1043 -38.34 -20.01 2.93
CA ALA A 1043 -37.58 -19.16 2.01
C ALA A 1043 -38.09 -17.71 2.05
N HIS A 1044 -39.41 -17.52 1.99
CA HIS A 1044 -40.04 -16.21 2.11
C HIS A 1044 -39.67 -15.50 3.42
N LEU A 1045 -39.86 -16.16 4.56
CA LEU A 1045 -39.58 -15.57 5.88
C LEU A 1045 -38.08 -15.31 6.09
N ARG A 1046 -37.17 -16.08 5.48
CA ARG A 1046 -35.73 -15.76 5.53
C ARG A 1046 -35.37 -14.51 4.73
N ALA A 1047 -36.01 -14.32 3.58
CA ALA A 1047 -35.76 -13.16 2.74
C ALA A 1047 -36.37 -11.88 3.32
N SER A 1048 -37.41 -12.01 4.15
CA SER A 1048 -38.22 -10.89 4.63
C SER A 1048 -38.10 -10.58 6.12
N VAL A 1049 -37.57 -11.48 6.96
CA VAL A 1049 -37.38 -11.23 8.40
C VAL A 1049 -35.92 -10.90 8.71
N SER A 1050 -35.67 -9.64 9.08
CA SER A 1050 -34.37 -9.21 9.63
C SER A 1050 -34.36 -9.36 11.15
N THR A 1051 -33.28 -9.94 11.69
CA THR A 1051 -33.10 -10.14 13.15
C THR A 1051 -31.89 -9.36 13.65
N GLY A 1052 -32.09 -8.55 14.70
CA GLY A 1052 -31.09 -7.67 15.29
C GLY A 1052 -31.50 -7.24 16.71
N SER A 1053 -31.01 -6.11 17.19
CA SER A 1053 -31.51 -5.50 18.44
C SER A 1053 -33.01 -5.16 18.34
N THR A 1054 -33.46 -4.86 17.12
CA THR A 1054 -34.85 -4.91 16.66
C THR A 1054 -35.00 -6.02 15.61
N CYS A 1055 -36.18 -6.60 15.53
CA CYS A 1055 -36.59 -7.57 14.52
C CYS A 1055 -37.71 -6.96 13.70
N ARG A 1056 -37.71 -7.20 12.40
CA ARG A 1056 -38.66 -6.59 11.45
C ARG A 1056 -39.00 -7.59 10.37
N TYR A 1057 -40.27 -7.59 9.96
CA TYR A 1057 -40.75 -8.28 8.77
C TYR A 1057 -41.00 -7.25 7.66
N LEU A 1058 -40.24 -7.33 6.58
CA LEU A 1058 -40.29 -6.46 5.42
C LEU A 1058 -40.27 -7.32 4.14
N PRO A 1059 -41.44 -7.71 3.61
CA PRO A 1059 -41.50 -8.54 2.41
C PRO A 1059 -41.24 -7.74 1.12
N GLN A 1060 -40.71 -8.42 0.10
CA GLN A 1060 -40.47 -7.83 -1.23
C GLN A 1060 -41.78 -7.56 -2.02
N GLU A 1061 -42.87 -8.24 -1.65
CA GLU A 1061 -44.23 -8.06 -2.17
C GLU A 1061 -45.25 -7.99 -1.00
N GLU A 1062 -46.34 -7.23 -1.12
CA GLU A 1062 -47.33 -7.09 -0.05
C GLU A 1062 -48.22 -8.35 0.08
N ILE A 1063 -48.09 -9.07 1.20
CA ILE A 1063 -48.83 -10.31 1.48
C ILE A 1063 -49.92 -10.04 2.52
N GLY A 1064 -51.18 -10.29 2.18
CA GLY A 1064 -52.29 -10.24 3.11
C GLY A 1064 -52.30 -11.46 4.03
N TRP A 1065 -51.74 -11.33 5.24
CA TRP A 1065 -51.75 -12.40 6.25
C TRP A 1065 -53.08 -12.44 7.02
N GLN A 1066 -53.70 -13.61 7.09
CA GLN A 1066 -54.74 -13.94 8.05
C GLN A 1066 -54.06 -14.51 9.31
N LEU A 1067 -53.99 -13.72 10.36
CA LEU A 1067 -53.27 -14.02 11.61
C LEU A 1067 -54.21 -14.56 12.67
#